data_AF-P35825-F1
#
_entry.id   AF-P35825-F1
#
_cell.length_a   1.000
_cell.length_b   1.000
_cell.length_c   1.000
_cell.angle_alpha   90.00
_cell.angle_beta   90.00
_cell.angle_gamma   90.00
#
_symmetry.space_group_name_H-M   'P 1'
#
loop_
_entity.id
_entity.type
_entity.pdbx_description
1 polymer ?
#
loop_
_entity_poly.entity_id
_entity_poly.type
_entity_poly.pdbx_seq_one_letter_code
_entity_poly.pdbx_strand_id
1 'polypeptide(L)'
;MDRKKAVKLATASAIAASAFVAANPNASEAATDVATVVSQAKAQFKKAYYTYSHTVTETGEFPNINDVYAEYNKAKKRYRDAVALVNKAGGAKKDAYLADLQKEYETYVFKANPKSGEARVATYIDAYNYATKLDEMRQELEAAVQAKDLEKAEQYYHKIPYEIKTRTVILDRVYGKTTRDLLRSTFKAKAQELRDSLIYDITVAMKAREVQDAVKAGNLDKAKAAVDQINQYLPKVTDAFKTELTEVAKKALDADEAALTPKVESVSAINTQNKAVELTAVPVNGTLKLQLSAAANEDTVNVNTVRIYKVDGNIPFALNTADVSLSTDGKTITVDASTPFENNTEYKVVVKGIKDKNGKEFKEDAFTFKLRNDAVVTQVFGTNVTNNTSVNLAAGTFDTDDTLTVVFDKLLAPETVNSSNVTITDVETGKRIPVIASTSGSTITITLKEALVTGKQYKLAINNVKTLTGYNAEAYELVFTANASAPTVATAPTTLGGTTLSTGSLTTNVWGKLAGGVNEAGTYYPGLQFTTTFATKLDESTLADNFVLVEKESGTVVASELKYNADAKMVTLVPKADLKENTIYQIKIKKGLKSDKGIELGTVNEKTYEFKTQDLTAPTVISVTSKNGDAGLKVTEAQEFTVKFSENLNTFNATTVSGSTITYGQVAVVKAGANLSALTASDIIPASVEAVTGQDGTYKVKVAANQLERNQGYKLVVFGKGATAPVKDAANANTLATNYIYTFTTEGQDVTAPTVTKVFKGDSLKDADAVTTLTNVDAGQKFTIQFSEELKTSSGSLVGGKVTVEKLTNNGWVDAGTGTTVSVAPKTDANGKVTAAVVTLTGLDNNDKDAKLRLVVDKSSTDGIADVAGNVIKEKDILIRYNSWRHTVASVKAAADKDGQNASAAFPTSTAIDTTKSLLVEFNETDLAEVKPENIVVKDAAGNAVAGTVTALDGSTNKFVFTPSQELKAGTVYSVTIDGVRDKVGNTISKYITSFKTVSANPTLSSISIADGAVNVDRSKTITIEFSDSVPNPTITLKKADGTSFTNYTLVNVNNENKTYKIVFHKGVTLDEFTQYELAVSKDFQTGTDIDSKVTFITGSVATDEVKPALVGVGSWNGTSYTQDAAATRLRSVADFVAEPVALQFSEGIDLTNATVTVTNITDDKTVEVISKESVDADHDAGATKETLVINTVTPLVLDNSKTYKIVVSGVKDAAGNVADTITFYIK
;
A
#
# COMPACT_ATOMS: atom_id res chain seq x y z
N MET A 1 -35.16 -22.24 10.65
CA MET A 1 -35.77 -23.36 9.92
C MET A 1 -35.21 -24.64 10.52
N ASP A 2 -35.92 -25.71 10.88
CA ASP A 2 -37.33 -26.02 11.08
C ASP A 2 -37.34 -27.46 11.65
N ARG A 3 -38.40 -27.86 12.37
CA ARG A 3 -38.81 -29.25 12.74
C ARG A 3 -38.39 -29.88 14.09
N LYS A 4 -39.38 -29.83 15.01
CA LYS A 4 -40.09 -31.00 15.63
C LYS A 4 -39.78 -31.43 17.07
N LYS A 5 -40.64 -30.94 17.97
CA LYS A 5 -41.31 -31.68 19.06
C LYS A 5 -42.25 -32.78 18.50
N ALA A 6 -42.28 -33.95 19.14
CA ALA A 6 -43.39 -34.94 19.31
C ALA A 6 -42.73 -36.27 19.80
N VAL A 7 -43.12 -36.99 20.86
CA VAL A 7 -44.34 -37.82 21.05
C VAL A 7 -44.28 -38.48 22.46
N LYS A 8 -45.39 -38.42 23.22
CA LYS A 8 -46.09 -39.43 24.11
C LYS A 8 -45.26 -40.53 24.82
N LEU A 9 -45.44 -40.85 26.11
CA LEU A 9 -46.53 -41.67 26.71
C LEU A 9 -46.26 -41.82 28.25
N ALA A 10 -47.01 -41.29 29.23
CA ALA A 10 -48.33 -41.64 29.81
C ALA A 10 -48.39 -42.90 30.73
N THR A 11 -48.46 -42.70 32.07
CA THR A 11 -49.23 -43.41 33.14
C THR A 11 -48.80 -42.80 34.50
N ALA A 12 -49.53 -41.89 35.18
CA ALA A 12 -50.84 -41.94 35.83
C ALA A 12 -50.85 -42.64 37.22
N SER A 13 -51.31 -41.87 38.23
CA SER A 13 -51.96 -42.27 39.50
C SER A 13 -51.05 -42.65 40.69
N ALA A 14 -51.30 -42.33 41.96
CA ALA A 14 -52.21 -41.45 42.71
C ALA A 14 -51.92 -41.70 44.24
N ILE A 15 -52.27 -40.75 45.13
CA ILE A 15 -52.61 -40.95 46.59
C ILE A 15 -51.40 -41.22 47.52
N ALA A 16 -51.21 -40.70 48.75
CA ALA A 16 -51.83 -39.76 49.71
C ALA A 16 -50.73 -39.42 50.76
N ALA A 17 -50.52 -38.17 51.16
CA ALA A 17 -51.15 -37.43 52.26
C ALA A 17 -50.86 -37.94 53.70
N SER A 18 -50.14 -37.11 54.48
CA SER A 18 -50.32 -36.76 55.92
C SER A 18 -48.97 -36.29 56.50
N ALA A 19 -48.80 -34.99 56.76
CA ALA A 19 -49.16 -34.26 57.99
C ALA A 19 -47.93 -34.19 58.94
N PHE A 20 -47.34 -33.00 59.11
CA PHE A 20 -47.59 -32.09 60.23
C PHE A 20 -46.94 -32.56 61.54
N VAL A 21 -46.01 -31.76 62.07
CA VAL A 21 -46.00 -31.17 63.42
C VAL A 21 -44.56 -30.77 63.77
N ALA A 22 -44.37 -29.47 63.97
CA ALA A 22 -43.27 -28.90 64.73
C ALA A 22 -43.48 -29.20 66.22
N ALA A 23 -42.46 -29.71 66.91
CA ALA A 23 -42.35 -29.58 68.35
C ALA A 23 -40.88 -29.63 68.79
N ASN A 24 -40.57 -28.70 69.69
CA ASN A 24 -39.31 -28.39 70.36
C ASN A 24 -38.92 -29.50 71.41
N PRO A 25 -37.86 -29.33 72.22
CA PRO A 25 -36.75 -30.26 72.43
C PRO A 25 -36.92 -31.20 73.64
N ASN A 26 -35.95 -32.11 73.82
CA ASN A 26 -35.70 -33.01 74.95
C ASN A 26 -36.33 -34.42 74.86
N ALA A 27 -35.50 -35.40 75.24
CA ALA A 27 -35.68 -36.85 75.24
C ALA A 27 -35.63 -37.49 73.84
N SER A 28 -34.76 -38.44 73.50
CA SER A 28 -33.90 -39.31 74.30
C SER A 28 -32.80 -39.84 73.37
N GLU A 29 -31.59 -40.03 73.91
CA GLU A 29 -30.40 -40.53 73.24
C GLU A 29 -30.62 -41.92 72.59
N ALA A 30 -30.96 -41.94 71.30
CA ALA A 30 -30.71 -43.12 70.47
C ALA A 30 -29.31 -42.97 69.87
N ALA A 31 -28.34 -43.66 70.48
CA ALA A 31 -26.97 -43.76 70.01
C ALA A 31 -26.96 -44.01 68.49
N THR A 32 -26.58 -42.99 67.72
CA THR A 32 -26.44 -43.13 66.27
C THR A 32 -25.34 -44.15 66.03
N ASP A 33 -25.75 -45.32 65.55
CA ASP A 33 -24.86 -46.47 65.44
C ASP A 33 -23.65 -46.12 64.56
N VAL A 34 -22.50 -45.99 65.21
CA VAL A 34 -21.22 -45.67 64.58
C VAL A 34 -20.93 -46.66 63.45
N ALA A 35 -21.31 -47.94 63.63
CA ALA A 35 -21.11 -48.96 62.61
C ALA A 35 -21.91 -48.65 61.33
N THR A 36 -23.16 -48.21 61.46
CA THR A 36 -24.01 -47.80 60.34
C THR A 36 -23.41 -46.62 59.58
N VAL A 37 -22.93 -45.58 60.27
CA VAL A 37 -22.36 -44.39 59.61
C VAL A 37 -21.03 -44.72 58.92
N VAL A 38 -20.17 -45.52 59.57
CA VAL A 38 -18.92 -46.02 58.95
C VAL A 38 -19.25 -46.84 57.70
N SER A 39 -20.23 -47.74 57.77
CA SER A 39 -20.68 -48.55 56.63
C SER A 39 -21.21 -47.69 55.47
N GLN A 40 -22.05 -46.69 55.76
CA GLN A 40 -22.56 -45.76 54.75
C GLN A 40 -21.46 -44.91 54.10
N ALA A 41 -20.45 -44.47 54.88
CA ALA A 41 -19.32 -43.72 54.35
C ALA A 41 -18.48 -44.60 53.40
N LYS A 42 -18.14 -45.81 53.82
CA LYS A 42 -17.45 -46.82 53.01
C LYS A 42 -18.20 -47.14 51.71
N ALA A 43 -19.52 -47.33 51.79
CA ALA A 43 -20.37 -47.53 50.62
C ALA A 43 -20.34 -46.32 49.67
N GLN A 44 -20.34 -45.10 50.19
CA GLN A 44 -20.22 -43.88 49.38
C GLN A 44 -18.84 -43.74 48.70
N PHE A 45 -17.75 -44.18 49.35
CA PHE A 45 -16.40 -44.16 48.74
C PHE A 45 -16.34 -45.09 47.53
N LYS A 46 -16.87 -46.31 47.70
CA LYS A 46 -16.99 -47.29 46.61
C LYS A 46 -17.91 -46.78 45.51
N LYS A 47 -19.05 -46.16 45.87
CA LYS A 47 -19.97 -45.54 44.92
C LYS A 47 -19.28 -44.50 44.04
N ALA A 48 -18.47 -43.61 44.61
CA ALA A 48 -17.72 -42.62 43.83
C ALA A 48 -16.74 -43.26 42.83
N TYR A 49 -16.06 -44.35 43.22
CA TYR A 49 -15.23 -45.14 42.31
C TYR A 49 -16.07 -45.84 41.23
N TYR A 50 -17.23 -46.40 41.58
CA TYR A 50 -18.13 -47.06 40.65
C TYR A 50 -18.73 -46.10 39.62
N THR A 51 -18.95 -44.83 39.97
CA THR A 51 -19.46 -43.80 39.04
C THR A 51 -18.68 -43.74 37.72
N TYR A 52 -17.34 -43.86 37.77
CA TYR A 52 -16.54 -43.95 36.55
C TYR A 52 -16.23 -45.38 36.14
N SER A 53 -15.86 -46.24 37.08
CA SER A 53 -15.34 -47.56 36.72
C SER A 53 -16.40 -48.48 36.13
N HIS A 54 -17.64 -48.42 36.63
CA HIS A 54 -18.74 -49.20 36.08
C HIS A 54 -19.16 -48.65 34.72
N THR A 55 -19.37 -47.34 34.61
CA THR A 55 -19.72 -46.70 33.32
C THR A 55 -18.72 -47.08 32.23
N VAL A 56 -17.41 -46.95 32.49
CA VAL A 56 -16.37 -47.30 31.51
C VAL A 56 -16.37 -48.79 31.19
N THR A 57 -16.56 -49.67 32.17
CA THR A 57 -16.49 -51.11 31.96
C THR A 57 -17.75 -51.67 31.29
N GLU A 58 -18.92 -51.10 31.60
CA GLU A 58 -20.23 -51.57 31.14
C GLU A 58 -20.63 -50.95 29.79
N THR A 59 -20.28 -49.68 29.55
CA THR A 59 -20.70 -48.94 28.35
C THR A 59 -19.55 -48.71 27.37
N GLY A 60 -18.29 -48.77 27.81
CA GLY A 60 -17.15 -48.32 27.02
C GLY A 60 -17.04 -46.80 26.88
N GLU A 61 -17.85 -46.04 27.62
CA GLU A 61 -17.91 -44.58 27.59
C GLU A 61 -17.47 -43.97 28.94
N PHE A 62 -17.12 -42.69 28.92
CA PHE A 62 -16.85 -41.95 30.15
C PHE A 62 -18.16 -41.45 30.78
N PRO A 63 -18.31 -41.49 32.11
CA PRO A 63 -19.41 -40.78 32.77
C PRO A 63 -19.27 -39.27 32.55
N ASN A 64 -20.37 -38.54 32.77
CA ASN A 64 -20.27 -37.09 32.91
C ASN A 64 -19.34 -36.76 34.09
N ILE A 65 -18.29 -35.98 33.81
CA ILE A 65 -17.28 -35.63 34.82
C ILE A 65 -17.90 -34.89 36.02
N ASN A 66 -19.00 -34.17 35.81
CA ASN A 66 -19.73 -33.48 36.87
C ASN A 66 -20.37 -34.46 37.87
N ASP A 67 -20.83 -35.62 37.41
CA ASP A 67 -21.38 -36.67 38.27
C ASP A 67 -20.27 -37.31 39.11
N VAL A 68 -19.09 -37.50 38.51
CA VAL A 68 -17.90 -38.00 39.22
C VAL A 68 -17.45 -37.01 40.30
N TYR A 69 -17.39 -35.71 39.98
CA TYR A 69 -17.12 -34.67 40.97
C TYR A 69 -18.17 -34.62 42.09
N ALA A 70 -19.45 -34.78 41.75
CA ALA A 70 -20.53 -34.79 42.74
C ALA A 70 -20.36 -35.95 43.73
N GLU A 71 -20.11 -37.17 43.25
CA GLU A 71 -19.91 -38.33 44.11
C GLU A 71 -18.56 -38.29 44.86
N TYR A 72 -17.50 -37.74 44.26
CA TYR A 72 -16.23 -37.43 44.91
C TYR A 72 -16.41 -36.48 46.10
N ASN A 73 -17.13 -35.37 45.90
CA ASN A 73 -17.39 -34.39 46.95
C ASN A 73 -18.29 -34.95 48.07
N LYS A 74 -19.31 -35.75 47.72
CA LYS A 74 -20.11 -36.50 48.70
C LYS A 74 -19.24 -37.45 49.53
N ALA A 75 -18.31 -38.18 48.89
CA ALA A 75 -17.38 -39.08 49.57
C ALA A 75 -16.46 -38.31 50.54
N LYS A 76 -15.87 -37.18 50.12
CA LYS A 76 -15.07 -36.31 51.01
C LYS A 76 -15.86 -35.82 52.22
N LYS A 77 -17.11 -35.40 52.02
CA LYS A 77 -17.98 -34.96 53.11
C LYS A 77 -18.29 -36.11 54.07
N ARG A 78 -18.71 -37.28 53.55
CA ARG A 78 -19.00 -38.47 54.36
C ARG A 78 -17.79 -38.95 55.16
N TYR A 79 -16.57 -38.87 54.61
CA TYR A 79 -15.35 -39.19 55.35
C TYR A 79 -15.17 -38.26 56.55
N ARG A 80 -15.24 -36.93 56.35
CA ARG A 80 -15.14 -35.96 57.45
C ARG A 80 -16.22 -36.17 58.52
N ASP A 81 -17.46 -36.34 58.09
CA ASP A 81 -18.60 -36.55 58.98
C ASP A 81 -18.44 -37.85 59.80
N ALA A 82 -18.01 -38.94 59.17
CA ALA A 82 -17.79 -40.22 59.84
C ALA A 82 -16.59 -40.18 60.80
N VAL A 83 -15.47 -39.56 60.41
CA VAL A 83 -14.31 -39.36 61.30
C VAL A 83 -14.69 -38.53 62.52
N ALA A 84 -15.46 -37.45 62.34
CA ALA A 84 -15.94 -36.63 63.45
C ALA A 84 -16.83 -37.44 64.40
N LEU A 85 -17.75 -38.25 63.87
CA LEU A 85 -18.63 -39.10 64.68
C LEU A 85 -17.87 -40.20 65.41
N VAL A 86 -16.94 -40.91 64.76
CA VAL A 86 -16.12 -41.97 65.38
C VAL A 86 -15.26 -41.39 66.50
N ASN A 87 -14.67 -40.21 66.30
CA ASN A 87 -13.92 -39.52 67.35
C ASN A 87 -14.79 -39.12 68.53
N LYS A 88 -16.01 -38.64 68.26
CA LYS A 88 -16.98 -38.24 69.29
C LYS A 88 -17.52 -39.43 70.08
N ALA A 89 -17.77 -40.57 69.44
CA ALA A 89 -18.33 -41.77 70.07
C ALA A 89 -17.30 -42.58 70.88
N GLY A 90 -16.01 -42.57 70.48
CA GLY A 90 -14.94 -43.22 71.22
C GLY A 90 -15.01 -44.77 71.22
N GLY A 91 -14.46 -45.39 72.27
CA GLY A 91 -14.52 -46.83 72.53
C GLY A 91 -13.43 -47.69 71.87
N ALA A 92 -13.39 -48.97 72.23
CA ALA A 92 -12.34 -49.92 71.79
C ALA A 92 -12.28 -50.14 70.26
N LYS A 93 -13.36 -49.83 69.54
CA LYS A 93 -13.41 -49.90 68.07
C LYS A 93 -13.04 -48.60 67.36
N LYS A 94 -12.78 -47.50 68.09
CA LYS A 94 -12.48 -46.17 67.52
C LYS A 94 -11.35 -46.24 66.50
N ASP A 95 -10.19 -46.73 66.92
CA ASP A 95 -8.99 -46.74 66.07
C ASP A 95 -9.16 -47.69 64.88
N ALA A 96 -9.86 -48.81 65.09
CA ALA A 96 -10.22 -49.73 64.01
C ALA A 96 -11.13 -49.06 62.97
N TYR A 97 -12.15 -48.30 63.39
CA TYR A 97 -13.03 -47.58 62.48
C TYR A 97 -12.31 -46.44 61.75
N LEU A 98 -11.46 -45.68 62.44
CA LEU A 98 -10.68 -44.61 61.81
C LEU A 98 -9.69 -45.17 60.78
N ALA A 99 -8.97 -46.24 61.11
CA ALA A 99 -8.03 -46.89 60.20
C ALA A 99 -8.74 -47.48 58.97
N ASP A 100 -9.91 -48.10 59.15
CA ASP A 100 -10.70 -48.68 58.06
C ASP A 100 -11.32 -47.60 57.15
N LEU A 101 -11.86 -46.52 57.74
CA LEU A 101 -12.32 -45.34 56.99
C LEU A 101 -11.20 -44.71 56.18
N GLN A 102 -10.03 -44.46 56.81
CA GLN A 102 -8.88 -43.86 56.14
C GLN A 102 -8.37 -44.76 55.02
N LYS A 103 -8.23 -46.07 55.26
CA LYS A 103 -7.78 -47.03 54.26
C LYS A 103 -8.70 -47.07 53.04
N GLU A 104 -10.02 -47.15 53.24
CA GLU A 104 -10.95 -47.12 52.10
C GLU A 104 -10.99 -45.74 51.42
N TYR A 105 -10.93 -44.64 52.17
CA TYR A 105 -10.89 -43.29 51.59
C TYR A 105 -9.64 -43.04 50.75
N GLU A 106 -8.46 -43.41 51.26
CA GLU A 106 -7.18 -43.31 50.54
C GLU A 106 -7.13 -44.26 49.33
N THR A 107 -7.82 -45.39 49.40
CA THR A 107 -7.92 -46.32 48.26
C THR A 107 -8.83 -45.75 47.18
N TYR A 108 -10.09 -45.45 47.50
CA TYR A 108 -11.11 -45.15 46.49
C TYR A 108 -11.18 -43.66 46.12
N VAL A 109 -10.95 -42.75 47.06
CA VAL A 109 -11.31 -41.33 46.92
C VAL A 109 -10.08 -40.48 46.66
N PHE A 110 -9.24 -40.24 47.66
CA PHE A 110 -8.12 -39.30 47.59
C PHE A 110 -6.99 -39.68 48.53
N LYS A 111 -5.76 -39.56 48.04
CA LYS A 111 -4.51 -39.65 48.79
C LYS A 111 -3.48 -38.75 48.11
N ALA A 112 -2.67 -38.05 48.89
CA ALA A 112 -1.53 -37.33 48.36
C ALA A 112 -0.46 -38.33 47.86
N ASN A 113 0.15 -38.07 46.70
CA ASN A 113 1.17 -38.93 46.09
C ASN A 113 0.75 -40.42 45.98
N PRO A 114 -0.39 -40.70 45.31
CA PRO A 114 -0.97 -42.04 45.29
C PRO A 114 -0.05 -43.03 44.56
N LYS A 115 0.09 -44.22 45.13
CA LYS A 115 0.60 -45.38 44.40
C LYS A 115 -0.48 -45.92 43.45
N SER A 116 -0.09 -46.79 42.53
CA SER A 116 -1.05 -47.45 41.64
C SER A 116 -2.14 -48.18 42.45
N GLY A 117 -3.40 -47.84 42.20
CA GLY A 117 -4.56 -48.40 42.90
C GLY A 117 -5.10 -47.59 44.08
N GLU A 118 -4.41 -46.51 44.47
CA GLU A 118 -4.85 -45.53 45.47
C GLU A 118 -5.44 -44.28 44.79
N ALA A 119 -6.20 -43.49 45.57
CA ALA A 119 -6.83 -42.25 45.14
C ALA A 119 -7.64 -42.36 43.83
N ARG A 120 -8.30 -43.50 43.60
CA ARG A 120 -8.85 -43.91 42.29
C ARG A 120 -9.70 -42.83 41.62
N VAL A 121 -10.60 -42.19 42.38
CA VAL A 121 -11.47 -41.13 41.85
C VAL A 121 -10.69 -39.86 41.56
N ALA A 122 -9.78 -39.43 42.45
CA ALA A 122 -8.96 -38.24 42.23
C ALA A 122 -8.02 -38.40 41.02
N THR A 123 -7.36 -39.55 40.88
CA THR A 123 -6.48 -39.81 39.73
C THR A 123 -7.25 -39.94 38.42
N TYR A 124 -8.47 -40.49 38.44
CA TYR A 124 -9.38 -40.46 37.29
C TYR A 124 -9.75 -39.02 36.89
N ILE A 125 -10.14 -38.18 37.85
CA ILE A 125 -10.51 -36.78 37.59
C ILE A 125 -9.35 -36.03 36.94
N ASP A 126 -8.14 -36.12 37.51
CA ASP A 126 -6.96 -35.45 36.97
C ASP A 126 -6.64 -35.92 35.54
N ALA A 127 -6.77 -37.23 35.29
CA ALA A 127 -6.52 -37.83 34.00
C ALA A 127 -7.57 -37.47 32.95
N TYR A 128 -8.85 -37.43 33.31
CA TYR A 128 -9.92 -37.00 32.40
C TYR A 128 -9.72 -35.54 32.00
N ASN A 129 -9.48 -34.64 32.96
CA ASN A 129 -9.25 -33.22 32.69
C ASN A 129 -7.99 -32.96 31.86
N TYR A 130 -6.91 -33.71 32.10
CA TYR A 130 -5.72 -33.66 31.25
C TYR A 130 -6.03 -34.13 29.83
N ALA A 131 -6.77 -35.23 29.69
CA ALA A 131 -7.08 -35.82 28.39
C ALA A 131 -8.02 -34.93 27.56
N THR A 132 -9.00 -34.27 28.17
CA THR A 132 -9.85 -33.28 27.49
C THR A 132 -9.07 -32.05 27.05
N LYS A 133 -8.14 -31.55 27.87
CA LYS A 133 -7.26 -30.43 27.48
C LYS A 133 -6.34 -30.80 26.30
N LEU A 134 -5.84 -32.04 26.27
CA LEU A 134 -5.07 -32.54 25.13
C LEU A 134 -5.91 -32.62 23.85
N ASP A 135 -7.18 -33.01 23.99
CA ASP A 135 -8.12 -33.05 22.85
C ASP A 135 -8.49 -31.66 22.35
N GLU A 136 -8.67 -30.67 23.23
CA GLU A 136 -8.84 -29.26 22.85
C GLU A 136 -7.64 -28.77 22.00
N MET A 137 -6.41 -29.09 22.41
CA MET A 137 -5.22 -28.75 21.60
C MET A 137 -5.18 -29.48 20.25
N ARG A 138 -5.63 -30.74 20.20
CA ARG A 138 -5.77 -31.48 18.93
C ARG A 138 -6.81 -30.83 18.03
N GLN A 139 -7.96 -30.42 18.57
CA GLN A 139 -9.02 -29.75 17.82
C GLN A 139 -8.56 -28.40 17.27
N GLU A 140 -7.78 -27.63 18.03
CA GLU A 140 -7.18 -26.37 17.54
C GLU A 140 -6.15 -26.60 16.43
N LEU A 141 -5.34 -27.67 16.52
CA LEU A 141 -4.44 -28.07 15.43
C LEU A 141 -5.23 -28.49 14.19
N GLU A 142 -6.30 -29.28 14.36
CA GLU A 142 -7.17 -29.72 13.27
C GLU A 142 -7.86 -28.52 12.59
N ALA A 143 -8.34 -27.56 13.37
CA ALA A 143 -8.92 -26.31 12.86
C ALA A 143 -7.89 -25.47 12.08
N ALA A 144 -6.64 -25.40 12.54
CA ALA A 144 -5.58 -24.70 11.81
C ALA A 144 -5.25 -25.39 10.47
N VAL A 145 -5.21 -26.74 10.44
CA VAL A 145 -5.03 -27.52 9.21
C VAL A 145 -6.19 -27.29 8.23
N GLN A 146 -7.43 -27.31 8.71
CA GLN A 146 -8.62 -27.07 7.88
C GLN A 146 -8.68 -25.64 7.34
N ALA A 147 -8.26 -24.66 8.15
CA ALA A 147 -8.16 -23.26 7.75
C ALA A 147 -6.93 -22.97 6.85
N LYS A 148 -6.04 -23.95 6.66
CA LYS A 148 -4.73 -23.80 6.00
C LYS A 148 -3.88 -22.70 6.62
N ASP A 149 -3.94 -22.58 7.95
CA ASP A 149 -3.14 -21.64 8.74
C ASP A 149 -1.88 -22.36 9.24
N LEU A 150 -0.80 -22.27 8.46
CA LEU A 150 0.46 -22.95 8.74
C LEU A 150 1.11 -22.46 10.04
N GLU A 151 1.03 -21.18 10.34
CA GLU A 151 1.62 -20.58 11.55
C GLU A 151 0.91 -21.07 12.82
N LYS A 152 -0.43 -21.08 12.81
CA LYS A 152 -1.21 -21.63 13.92
C LYS A 152 -1.02 -23.15 14.04
N ALA A 153 -0.92 -23.88 12.91
CA ALA A 153 -0.65 -25.31 12.92
C ALA A 153 0.73 -25.63 13.53
N GLU A 154 1.77 -24.87 13.16
CA GLU A 154 3.11 -24.99 13.75
C GLU A 154 3.08 -24.75 15.28
N GLN A 155 2.35 -23.72 15.73
CA GLN A 155 2.22 -23.41 17.15
C GLN A 155 1.66 -24.59 17.97
N TYR A 156 0.57 -25.22 17.53
CA TYR A 156 -0.02 -26.36 18.23
C TYR A 156 0.76 -27.66 18.03
N TYR A 157 1.40 -27.85 16.86
CA TYR A 157 2.31 -28.96 16.60
C TYR A 157 3.47 -29.00 17.61
N HIS A 158 3.99 -27.84 18.05
CA HIS A 158 5.02 -27.78 19.08
C HIS A 158 4.50 -27.91 20.52
N LYS A 159 3.25 -27.51 20.80
CA LYS A 159 2.62 -27.63 22.14
C LYS A 159 2.24 -29.07 22.50
N ILE A 160 1.70 -29.83 21.56
CA ILE A 160 1.19 -31.20 21.80
C ILE A 160 2.28 -32.16 22.32
N PRO A 161 3.51 -32.21 21.74
CA PRO A 161 4.58 -33.08 22.22
C PRO A 161 4.96 -32.82 23.68
N TYR A 162 4.91 -31.56 24.13
CA TYR A 162 5.18 -31.23 25.54
C TYR A 162 4.14 -31.91 26.44
N GLU A 163 2.84 -31.77 26.14
CA GLU A 163 1.75 -32.39 26.91
C GLU A 163 1.83 -33.92 26.87
N ILE A 164 2.12 -34.52 25.70
CA ILE A 164 2.24 -35.97 25.53
C ILE A 164 3.47 -36.55 26.24
N LYS A 165 4.62 -35.87 26.18
CA LYS A 165 5.88 -36.40 26.75
C LYS A 165 5.97 -36.20 28.25
N THR A 166 5.54 -35.04 28.76
CA THR A 166 5.78 -34.66 30.16
C THR A 166 4.62 -35.00 31.09
N ARG A 167 3.37 -34.96 30.62
CA ARG A 167 2.17 -35.06 31.47
C ARG A 167 1.39 -36.36 31.34
N THR A 168 1.83 -37.30 30.50
CA THR A 168 1.19 -38.63 30.38
C THR A 168 1.28 -39.47 31.65
N VAL A 169 2.18 -39.14 32.58
CA VAL A 169 2.22 -39.73 33.93
C VAL A 169 0.88 -39.61 34.67
N ILE A 170 0.06 -38.59 34.34
CA ILE A 170 -1.28 -38.41 34.92
C ILE A 170 -2.19 -39.58 34.48
N LEU A 171 -2.11 -40.01 33.21
CA LEU A 171 -2.87 -41.16 32.71
C LEU A 171 -2.42 -42.48 33.33
N ASP A 172 -1.15 -42.60 33.74
CA ASP A 172 -0.62 -43.82 34.36
C ASP A 172 -1.17 -44.06 35.77
N ARG A 173 -1.59 -43.01 36.47
CA ARG A 173 -2.10 -43.06 37.86
C ARG A 173 -3.53 -43.60 37.97
N VAL A 174 -4.27 -43.66 36.86
CA VAL A 174 -5.67 -44.11 36.87
C VAL A 174 -5.76 -45.61 37.14
N TYR A 175 -6.57 -45.97 38.12
CA TYR A 175 -6.87 -47.38 38.38
C TYR A 175 -7.93 -47.92 37.41
N GLY A 176 -7.62 -49.04 36.77
CA GLY A 176 -8.44 -49.68 35.74
C GLY A 176 -7.73 -49.67 34.39
N LYS A 177 -7.38 -50.85 33.86
CA LYS A 177 -6.74 -50.96 32.55
C LYS A 177 -7.67 -50.44 31.44
N THR A 178 -8.93 -50.87 31.45
CA THR A 178 -9.95 -50.41 30.49
C THR A 178 -10.08 -48.89 30.47
N THR A 179 -10.09 -48.23 31.63
CA THR A 179 -10.16 -46.77 31.72
C THR A 179 -8.90 -46.08 31.19
N ARG A 180 -7.70 -46.59 31.53
CA ARG A 180 -6.44 -46.04 31.00
C ARG A 180 -6.35 -46.20 29.48
N ASP A 181 -6.75 -47.35 28.97
CA ASP A 181 -6.72 -47.64 27.55
C ASP A 181 -7.72 -46.74 26.81
N LEU A 182 -8.93 -46.57 27.33
CA LEU A 182 -9.93 -45.65 26.77
C LEU A 182 -9.45 -44.20 26.75
N LEU A 183 -8.82 -43.70 27.83
CA LEU A 183 -8.25 -42.34 27.86
C LEU A 183 -7.16 -42.16 26.80
N ARG A 184 -6.32 -43.19 26.60
CA ARG A 184 -5.25 -43.16 25.59
C ARG A 184 -5.80 -43.23 24.17
N SER A 185 -6.73 -44.15 23.90
CA SER A 185 -7.28 -44.33 22.56
C SER A 185 -8.15 -43.14 22.13
N THR A 186 -8.94 -42.59 23.05
CA THR A 186 -9.90 -41.53 22.73
C THR A 186 -9.22 -40.19 22.53
N PHE A 187 -8.21 -39.86 23.35
CA PHE A 187 -7.62 -38.52 23.37
C PHE A 187 -6.15 -38.51 22.92
N LYS A 188 -5.28 -39.28 23.59
CA LYS A 188 -3.83 -39.24 23.34
C LYS A 188 -3.46 -39.73 21.92
N ALA A 189 -4.03 -40.84 21.49
CA ALA A 189 -3.72 -41.47 20.20
C ALA A 189 -4.10 -40.54 19.04
N LYS A 190 -5.30 -39.95 19.09
CA LYS A 190 -5.75 -38.99 18.08
C LYS A 190 -4.89 -37.73 18.02
N ALA A 191 -4.47 -37.21 19.18
CA ALA A 191 -3.58 -36.05 19.23
C ALA A 191 -2.19 -36.34 18.63
N GLN A 192 -1.66 -37.54 18.92
CA GLN A 192 -0.39 -38.00 18.36
C GLN A 192 -0.48 -38.24 16.85
N GLU A 193 -1.54 -38.89 16.37
CA GLU A 193 -1.74 -39.19 14.95
C GLU A 193 -1.81 -37.93 14.09
N LEU A 194 -2.62 -36.94 14.51
CA LEU A 194 -2.69 -35.66 13.80
C LEU A 194 -1.34 -34.94 13.79
N ARG A 195 -0.64 -34.90 14.93
CA ARG A 195 0.70 -34.31 15.01
C ARG A 195 1.67 -35.01 14.07
N ASP A 196 1.71 -36.33 14.06
CA ASP A 196 2.66 -37.10 13.26
C ASP A 196 2.39 -36.98 11.76
N SER A 197 1.12 -36.79 11.37
CA SER A 197 0.76 -36.53 9.97
C SER A 197 1.38 -35.24 9.40
N LEU A 198 1.71 -34.25 10.26
CA LEU A 198 2.23 -32.94 9.89
C LEU A 198 3.76 -32.83 10.03
N ILE A 199 4.47 -33.94 10.31
CA ILE A 199 5.92 -33.90 10.57
C ILE A 199 6.71 -33.30 9.40
N TYR A 200 6.33 -33.63 8.17
CA TYR A 200 7.01 -33.15 6.97
C TYR A 200 6.65 -31.69 6.67
N ASP A 201 5.38 -31.32 6.86
CA ASP A 201 4.87 -29.96 6.66
C ASP A 201 5.64 -28.96 7.52
N ILE A 202 5.73 -29.23 8.82
CA ILE A 202 6.43 -28.34 9.76
C ILE A 202 7.95 -28.36 9.53
N THR A 203 8.54 -29.51 9.18
CA THR A 203 9.98 -29.59 8.90
C THR A 203 10.36 -28.74 7.68
N VAL A 204 9.59 -28.81 6.59
CA VAL A 204 9.83 -28.00 5.39
C VAL A 204 9.67 -26.52 5.69
N ALA A 205 8.63 -26.12 6.43
CA ALA A 205 8.41 -24.73 6.85
C ALA A 205 9.61 -24.17 7.65
N MET A 206 10.09 -24.94 8.62
CA MET A 206 11.24 -24.56 9.45
C MET A 206 12.54 -24.46 8.64
N LYS A 207 12.80 -25.44 7.77
CA LYS A 207 14.05 -25.49 6.98
C LYS A 207 14.09 -24.41 5.91
N ALA A 208 12.96 -24.06 5.29
CA ALA A 208 12.89 -22.94 4.36
C ALA A 208 13.23 -21.59 5.03
N ARG A 209 12.75 -21.37 6.27
CA ARG A 209 13.17 -20.21 7.08
C ARG A 209 14.67 -20.25 7.40
N GLU A 210 15.19 -21.42 7.77
CA GLU A 210 16.63 -21.59 8.05
C GLU A 210 17.51 -21.28 6.84
N VAL A 211 17.11 -21.65 5.62
CA VAL A 211 17.82 -21.27 4.38
C VAL A 211 17.84 -19.74 4.23
N GLN A 212 16.68 -19.08 4.38
CA GLN A 212 16.61 -17.62 4.25
C GLN A 212 17.49 -16.90 5.28
N ASP A 213 17.50 -17.36 6.53
CA ASP A 213 18.33 -16.78 7.58
C ASP A 213 19.83 -17.06 7.36
N ALA A 214 20.17 -18.27 6.89
CA ALA A 214 21.56 -18.64 6.58
C ALA A 214 22.12 -17.85 5.38
N VAL A 215 21.32 -17.66 4.32
CA VAL A 215 21.66 -16.82 3.17
C VAL A 215 21.87 -15.37 3.59
N LYS A 216 20.97 -14.79 4.39
CA LYS A 216 21.12 -13.42 4.93
C LYS A 216 22.36 -13.26 5.81
N ALA A 217 22.73 -14.30 6.55
CA ALA A 217 23.94 -14.32 7.38
C ALA A 217 25.23 -14.64 6.59
N GLY A 218 25.14 -14.96 5.29
CA GLY A 218 26.29 -15.35 4.46
C GLY A 218 26.85 -16.75 4.77
N ASN A 219 26.10 -17.60 5.50
CA ASN A 219 26.51 -18.94 5.88
C ASN A 219 25.96 -19.99 4.89
N LEU A 220 26.60 -20.11 3.72
CA LEU A 220 26.11 -20.95 2.63
C LEU A 220 26.17 -22.46 2.92
N ASP A 221 27.08 -22.91 3.78
CA ASP A 221 27.14 -24.32 4.19
C ASP A 221 25.89 -24.72 4.99
N LYS A 222 25.42 -23.82 5.87
CA LYS A 222 24.18 -24.02 6.63
C LYS A 222 22.95 -23.96 5.72
N ALA A 223 22.94 -23.04 4.76
CA ALA A 223 21.87 -22.95 3.77
C ALA A 223 21.77 -24.24 2.94
N LYS A 224 22.91 -24.75 2.44
CA LYS A 224 23.00 -26.02 1.72
C LYS A 224 22.45 -27.21 2.52
N ALA A 225 22.84 -27.33 3.79
CA ALA A 225 22.35 -28.42 4.64
C ALA A 225 20.83 -28.36 4.89
N ALA A 226 20.25 -27.16 4.93
CA ALA A 226 18.81 -26.97 5.04
C ALA A 226 18.07 -27.24 3.71
N VAL A 227 18.66 -26.84 2.57
CA VAL A 227 18.18 -27.15 1.22
C VAL A 227 18.09 -28.66 0.99
N ASP A 228 19.11 -29.43 1.38
CA ASP A 228 19.11 -30.89 1.23
C ASP A 228 17.93 -31.54 2.00
N GLN A 229 17.56 -31.01 3.17
CA GLN A 229 16.39 -31.48 3.93
C GLN A 229 15.06 -31.06 3.29
N ILE A 230 14.96 -29.87 2.73
CA ILE A 230 13.77 -29.43 1.97
C ILE A 230 13.53 -30.38 0.79
N ASN A 231 14.55 -30.64 -0.02
CA ASN A 231 14.46 -31.53 -1.18
C ASN A 231 14.06 -32.96 -0.80
N GLN A 232 14.49 -33.43 0.38
CA GLN A 232 14.13 -34.75 0.90
C GLN A 232 12.67 -34.85 1.37
N TYR A 233 12.13 -33.80 1.99
CA TYR A 233 10.83 -33.85 2.69
C TYR A 233 9.68 -33.16 1.96
N LEU A 234 9.95 -32.22 1.03
CA LEU A 234 8.92 -31.53 0.26
C LEU A 234 7.97 -32.51 -0.49
N PRO A 235 8.43 -33.63 -1.09
CA PRO A 235 7.52 -34.59 -1.71
C PRO A 235 6.56 -35.31 -0.74
N LYS A 236 6.77 -35.20 0.58
CA LYS A 236 6.03 -35.93 1.63
C LYS A 236 5.08 -35.05 2.46
N VAL A 237 4.99 -33.75 2.16
CA VAL A 237 4.09 -32.82 2.85
C VAL A 237 2.62 -33.17 2.57
N THR A 238 1.72 -32.87 3.51
CA THR A 238 0.29 -33.09 3.33
C THR A 238 -0.32 -32.13 2.32
N ASP A 239 -1.46 -32.52 1.72
CA ASP A 239 -2.18 -31.67 0.77
C ASP A 239 -2.73 -30.38 1.40
N ALA A 240 -2.85 -30.31 2.74
CA ALA A 240 -3.33 -29.12 3.44
C ALA A 240 -2.46 -27.89 3.16
N PHE A 241 -1.12 -28.06 3.23
CA PHE A 241 -0.15 -26.98 3.09
C PHE A 241 0.75 -27.11 1.84
N LYS A 242 0.58 -28.16 1.02
CA LYS A 242 1.44 -28.46 -0.14
C LYS A 242 1.70 -27.27 -1.06
N THR A 243 0.68 -26.46 -1.35
CA THR A 243 0.82 -25.28 -2.21
C THR A 243 1.70 -24.22 -1.56
N GLU A 244 1.40 -23.85 -0.30
CA GLU A 244 2.15 -22.85 0.45
C GLU A 244 3.60 -23.30 0.70
N LEU A 245 3.81 -24.57 1.08
CA LEU A 245 5.14 -25.12 1.33
C LEU A 245 5.98 -25.27 0.06
N THR A 246 5.37 -25.54 -1.10
CA THR A 246 6.09 -25.56 -2.38
C THR A 246 6.58 -24.15 -2.74
N GLU A 247 5.75 -23.13 -2.55
CA GLU A 247 6.13 -21.72 -2.75
C GLU A 247 7.21 -21.25 -1.78
N VAL A 248 7.07 -21.60 -0.50
CA VAL A 248 8.05 -21.25 0.55
C VAL A 248 9.40 -21.96 0.31
N ALA A 249 9.37 -23.25 -0.06
CA ALA A 249 10.57 -24.01 -0.43
C ALA A 249 11.24 -23.44 -1.69
N LYS A 250 10.46 -23.13 -2.73
CA LYS A 250 10.99 -22.52 -3.95
C LYS A 250 11.68 -21.19 -3.66
N LYS A 251 11.07 -20.31 -2.87
CA LYS A 251 11.70 -19.03 -2.46
C LYS A 251 13.01 -19.23 -1.70
N ALA A 252 13.09 -20.24 -0.84
CA ALA A 252 14.31 -20.57 -0.12
C ALA A 252 15.42 -21.09 -1.07
N LEU A 253 15.08 -22.00 -1.98
CA LEU A 253 16.00 -22.54 -3.00
C LEU A 253 16.53 -21.44 -3.92
N ASP A 254 15.63 -20.59 -4.44
CA ASP A 254 15.99 -19.47 -5.31
C ASP A 254 16.90 -18.45 -4.57
N ALA A 255 16.72 -18.27 -3.26
CA ALA A 255 17.57 -17.40 -2.45
C ALA A 255 18.98 -17.99 -2.21
N ASP A 256 19.10 -19.30 -1.99
CA ASP A 256 20.39 -20.00 -1.87
C ASP A 256 21.17 -19.95 -3.20
N GLU A 257 20.49 -20.23 -4.31
CA GLU A 257 21.10 -20.14 -5.65
C GLU A 257 21.59 -18.72 -5.96
N ALA A 258 20.80 -17.69 -5.65
CA ALA A 258 21.23 -16.30 -5.82
C ALA A 258 22.43 -15.92 -4.93
N ALA A 259 22.60 -16.58 -3.79
CA ALA A 259 23.69 -16.33 -2.84
C ALA A 259 25.02 -16.97 -3.26
N LEU A 260 25.03 -17.98 -4.15
CA LEU A 260 26.25 -18.62 -4.66
C LEU A 260 27.05 -17.71 -5.60
N THR A 261 28.36 -17.57 -5.37
CA THR A 261 29.25 -16.80 -6.25
C THR A 261 29.55 -17.59 -7.53
N PRO A 262 29.24 -17.05 -8.73
CA PRO A 262 29.51 -17.74 -9.97
C PRO A 262 31.02 -17.96 -10.17
N LYS A 263 31.41 -19.01 -10.88
CA LYS A 263 32.83 -19.41 -11.08
C LYS A 263 33.04 -20.11 -12.42
N VAL A 264 34.29 -20.19 -12.85
CA VAL A 264 34.70 -21.10 -13.94
C VAL A 264 34.77 -22.52 -13.37
N GLU A 265 34.01 -23.45 -13.92
CA GLU A 265 33.96 -24.84 -13.46
C GLU A 265 35.10 -25.68 -14.02
N SER A 266 35.45 -25.47 -15.29
CA SER A 266 36.51 -26.21 -15.96
C SER A 266 37.03 -25.47 -17.19
N VAL A 267 38.28 -25.72 -17.55
CA VAL A 267 38.87 -25.25 -18.82
C VAL A 267 39.44 -26.46 -19.56
N SER A 268 39.08 -26.59 -20.84
CA SER A 268 39.60 -27.62 -21.73
C SER A 268 40.16 -26.97 -23.00
N ALA A 269 41.14 -27.60 -23.62
CA ALA A 269 41.52 -27.28 -24.99
C ALA A 269 40.75 -28.18 -25.95
N ILE A 270 40.59 -27.73 -27.18
CA ILE A 270 39.94 -28.47 -28.25
C ILE A 270 41.02 -28.81 -29.26
N ASN A 271 41.14 -30.10 -29.59
CA ASN A 271 42.07 -30.53 -30.62
C ASN A 271 41.54 -30.22 -32.03
N THR A 272 42.35 -30.50 -33.05
CA THR A 272 41.95 -30.28 -34.46
C THR A 272 40.74 -31.10 -34.91
N GLN A 273 40.34 -32.11 -34.12
CA GLN A 273 39.18 -32.96 -34.33
C GLN A 273 37.96 -32.56 -33.49
N ASN A 274 37.96 -31.35 -32.91
CA ASN A 274 36.89 -30.82 -32.07
C ASN A 274 36.59 -31.64 -30.81
N LYS A 275 37.58 -32.37 -30.28
CA LYS A 275 37.48 -33.12 -29.02
C LYS A 275 38.16 -32.34 -27.88
N ALA A 276 37.52 -32.34 -26.71
CA ALA A 276 38.11 -31.78 -25.50
C ALA A 276 39.35 -32.59 -25.08
N VAL A 277 40.43 -31.88 -24.79
CA VAL A 277 41.70 -32.40 -24.29
C VAL A 277 42.13 -31.57 -23.07
N GLU A 278 42.87 -32.22 -22.19
CA GLU A 278 43.48 -31.59 -21.02
C GLU A 278 44.45 -30.46 -21.42
N LEU A 279 44.61 -29.45 -20.57
CA LEU A 279 45.48 -28.29 -20.81
C LEU A 279 46.98 -28.61 -20.94
N THR A 280 47.37 -29.87 -20.74
CA THR A 280 48.73 -30.37 -21.00
C THR A 280 49.01 -30.67 -22.47
N ALA A 281 47.99 -30.63 -23.35
CA ALA A 281 48.07 -31.09 -24.73
C ALA A 281 47.43 -30.13 -25.74
N VAL A 282 47.56 -28.82 -25.53
CA VAL A 282 46.90 -27.79 -26.35
C VAL A 282 47.53 -27.71 -27.76
N PRO A 283 46.77 -27.78 -28.87
CA PRO A 283 47.32 -27.56 -30.20
C PRO A 283 47.88 -26.14 -30.37
N VAL A 284 48.78 -25.96 -31.33
CA VAL A 284 49.36 -24.64 -31.68
C VAL A 284 48.28 -23.62 -32.06
N ASN A 285 47.18 -24.08 -32.67
CA ASN A 285 45.99 -23.29 -32.98
C ASN A 285 44.80 -23.72 -32.10
N GLY A 286 45.05 -24.04 -30.83
CA GLY A 286 44.07 -24.66 -29.95
C GLY A 286 42.96 -23.69 -29.54
N THR A 287 41.71 -24.07 -29.78
CA THR A 287 40.55 -23.43 -29.17
C THR A 287 40.49 -23.82 -27.69
N LEU A 288 40.22 -22.89 -26.77
CA LEU A 288 39.93 -23.18 -25.37
C LEU A 288 38.43 -23.07 -25.12
N LYS A 289 37.87 -23.99 -24.32
CA LYS A 289 36.49 -23.89 -23.82
C LYS A 289 36.48 -23.81 -22.29
N LEU A 290 35.92 -22.73 -21.77
CA LEU A 290 35.76 -22.47 -20.35
C LEU A 290 34.29 -22.66 -20.00
N GLN A 291 34.00 -23.65 -19.15
CA GLN A 291 32.66 -23.93 -18.66
C GLN A 291 32.36 -23.07 -17.42
N LEU A 292 31.19 -22.45 -17.39
CA LEU A 292 30.76 -21.51 -16.36
C LEU A 292 29.66 -22.12 -15.48
N SER A 293 29.68 -21.83 -14.19
CA SER A 293 28.67 -22.32 -13.23
C SER A 293 27.32 -21.59 -13.32
N ALA A 294 27.28 -20.46 -14.04
CA ALA A 294 26.08 -19.66 -14.28
C ALA A 294 26.12 -19.07 -15.70
N ALA A 295 24.98 -18.61 -16.20
CA ALA A 295 24.97 -17.90 -17.48
C ALA A 295 25.61 -16.52 -17.33
N ALA A 296 26.71 -16.28 -18.03
CA ALA A 296 27.36 -14.98 -18.10
C ALA A 296 26.48 -13.94 -18.82
N ASN A 297 26.64 -12.69 -18.43
CA ASN A 297 26.20 -11.54 -19.21
C ASN A 297 27.14 -11.37 -20.40
N GLU A 298 26.59 -11.47 -21.61
CA GLU A 298 27.30 -11.37 -22.89
C GLU A 298 28.16 -10.09 -22.98
N ASP A 299 27.67 -8.95 -22.46
CA ASP A 299 28.39 -7.67 -22.48
C ASP A 299 29.69 -7.71 -21.66
N THR A 300 29.80 -8.63 -20.70
CA THR A 300 30.97 -8.77 -19.83
C THR A 300 31.96 -9.80 -20.34
N VAL A 301 31.64 -10.55 -21.40
CA VAL A 301 32.52 -11.57 -21.98
C VAL A 301 33.20 -10.99 -23.21
N ASN A 302 34.48 -10.61 -23.07
CA ASN A 302 35.27 -10.05 -24.16
C ASN A 302 36.77 -10.22 -23.89
N VAL A 303 37.61 -9.73 -24.81
CA VAL A 303 39.09 -9.82 -24.72
C VAL A 303 39.70 -9.11 -23.51
N ASN A 304 38.96 -8.24 -22.80
CA ASN A 304 39.44 -7.62 -21.56
C ASN A 304 39.18 -8.47 -20.32
N THR A 305 38.16 -9.32 -20.35
CA THR A 305 37.77 -10.17 -19.22
C THR A 305 38.29 -11.60 -19.33
N VAL A 306 38.65 -12.03 -20.53
CA VAL A 306 39.37 -13.28 -20.82
C VAL A 306 40.69 -12.95 -21.50
N ARG A 307 41.80 -13.08 -20.77
CA ARG A 307 43.14 -12.70 -21.24
C ARG A 307 44.06 -13.90 -21.23
N ILE A 308 44.94 -13.97 -22.22
CA ILE A 308 46.02 -14.95 -22.25
C ILE A 308 47.35 -14.23 -22.05
N TYR A 309 48.23 -14.82 -21.27
CA TYR A 309 49.60 -14.34 -21.05
C TYR A 309 50.59 -15.47 -21.29
N LYS A 310 51.77 -15.15 -21.82
CA LYS A 310 52.94 -16.02 -21.65
C LYS A 310 53.28 -16.05 -20.16
N VAL A 311 53.49 -17.25 -19.61
CA VAL A 311 53.83 -17.41 -18.19
C VAL A 311 55.18 -16.75 -17.89
N ASP A 312 56.14 -16.91 -18.81
CA ASP A 312 57.40 -16.19 -18.74
C ASP A 312 57.19 -14.69 -19.02
N GLY A 313 57.49 -13.86 -18.03
CA GLY A 313 57.35 -12.40 -18.08
C GLY A 313 55.93 -11.84 -18.00
N ASN A 314 54.87 -12.66 -17.90
CA ASN A 314 53.47 -12.20 -17.96
C ASN A 314 53.17 -11.33 -19.20
N ILE A 315 53.76 -11.66 -20.34
CA ILE A 315 53.60 -10.90 -21.58
C ILE A 315 52.19 -11.20 -22.14
N PRO A 316 51.33 -10.18 -22.36
CA PRO A 316 50.00 -10.39 -22.95
C PRO A 316 50.08 -11.02 -24.34
N PHE A 317 49.29 -12.06 -24.57
CA PHE A 317 49.03 -12.62 -25.89
C PHE A 317 47.85 -11.88 -26.53
N ALA A 318 48.02 -11.39 -27.75
CA ALA A 318 47.00 -10.62 -28.43
C ALA A 318 45.83 -11.52 -28.87
N LEU A 319 44.61 -11.16 -28.44
CA LEU A 319 43.37 -11.74 -28.92
C LEU A 319 42.57 -10.67 -29.67
N ASN A 320 41.95 -11.06 -30.78
CA ASN A 320 40.97 -10.25 -31.49
C ASN A 320 39.59 -10.37 -30.84
N THR A 321 38.71 -9.40 -31.07
CA THR A 321 37.34 -9.43 -30.52
C THR A 321 36.56 -10.68 -30.92
N ALA A 322 36.79 -11.20 -32.12
CA ALA A 322 36.16 -12.42 -32.64
C ALA A 322 36.72 -13.72 -32.02
N ASP A 323 37.88 -13.66 -31.36
CA ASP A 323 38.51 -14.84 -30.78
C ASP A 323 37.78 -15.30 -29.51
N VAL A 324 37.02 -14.43 -28.84
CA VAL A 324 36.28 -14.77 -27.62
C VAL A 324 34.79 -14.73 -27.92
N SER A 325 34.12 -15.87 -27.76
CA SER A 325 32.68 -16.00 -27.97
C SER A 325 32.00 -16.71 -26.80
N LEU A 326 30.71 -16.42 -26.60
CA LEU A 326 29.88 -17.04 -25.58
C LEU A 326 28.83 -17.94 -26.28
N SER A 327 28.61 -19.14 -25.74
CA SER A 327 27.53 -20.03 -26.18
C SER A 327 26.15 -19.39 -25.96
N THR A 328 25.15 -19.85 -26.72
CA THR A 328 23.77 -19.35 -26.64
C THR A 328 23.11 -19.54 -25.27
N ASP A 329 23.52 -20.54 -24.49
CA ASP A 329 23.07 -20.75 -23.11
C ASP A 329 23.79 -19.85 -22.08
N GLY A 330 24.82 -19.13 -22.52
CA GLY A 330 25.65 -18.25 -21.68
C GLY A 330 26.64 -19.00 -20.79
N LYS A 331 26.83 -20.31 -20.94
CA LYS A 331 27.59 -21.14 -19.99
C LYS A 331 28.95 -21.60 -20.50
N THR A 332 29.30 -21.38 -21.75
CA THR A 332 30.59 -21.80 -22.31
C THR A 332 31.23 -20.62 -23.03
N ILE A 333 32.39 -20.18 -22.54
CA ILE A 333 33.23 -19.23 -23.28
C ILE A 333 34.17 -20.04 -24.16
N THR A 334 34.20 -19.72 -25.45
CA THR A 334 35.14 -20.30 -26.41
C THR A 334 36.18 -19.24 -26.77
N VAL A 335 37.46 -19.58 -26.62
CA VAL A 335 38.59 -18.76 -27.04
C VAL A 335 39.26 -19.43 -28.23
N ASP A 336 39.00 -18.95 -29.44
CA ASP A 336 39.58 -19.44 -30.69
C ASP A 336 40.64 -18.46 -31.18
N ALA A 337 41.88 -18.65 -30.72
CA ALA A 337 42.96 -17.71 -31.02
C ALA A 337 43.29 -17.70 -32.52
N SER A 338 43.00 -16.59 -33.19
CA SER A 338 43.31 -16.41 -34.61
C SER A 338 44.80 -16.36 -34.92
N THR A 339 45.63 -16.01 -33.93
CA THR A 339 47.10 -16.10 -34.01
C THR A 339 47.56 -17.42 -33.39
N PRO A 340 48.42 -18.21 -34.06
CA PRO A 340 49.01 -19.41 -33.48
C PRO A 340 49.82 -19.10 -32.21
N PHE A 341 49.73 -19.97 -31.19
CA PHE A 341 50.60 -19.90 -30.02
C PHE A 341 52.05 -20.30 -30.37
N GLU A 342 53.04 -19.65 -29.76
CA GLU A 342 54.45 -20.01 -29.99
C GLU A 342 54.82 -21.37 -29.40
N ASN A 343 55.33 -22.29 -30.22
CA ASN A 343 55.82 -23.60 -29.79
C ASN A 343 56.75 -23.53 -28.57
N ASN A 344 56.68 -24.55 -27.71
CA ASN A 344 57.47 -24.68 -26.48
C ASN A 344 57.31 -23.52 -25.47
N THR A 345 56.25 -22.72 -25.59
CA THR A 345 55.93 -21.64 -24.63
C THR A 345 54.77 -22.07 -23.74
N GLU A 346 54.87 -21.79 -22.43
CA GLU A 346 53.78 -22.00 -21.48
C GLU A 346 52.93 -20.72 -21.36
N TYR A 347 51.62 -20.89 -21.42
CA TYR A 347 50.66 -19.79 -21.36
C TYR A 347 49.74 -19.95 -20.15
N LYS A 348 49.09 -18.87 -19.75
CA LYS A 348 48.00 -18.88 -18.77
C LYS A 348 46.81 -18.08 -19.29
N VAL A 349 45.61 -18.65 -19.16
CA VAL A 349 44.35 -17.93 -19.37
C VAL A 349 43.86 -17.40 -18.02
N VAL A 350 43.51 -16.11 -17.98
CA VAL A 350 43.03 -15.40 -16.80
C VAL A 350 41.61 -14.92 -17.07
N VAL A 351 40.69 -15.24 -16.16
CA VAL A 351 39.29 -14.83 -16.21
C VAL A 351 39.02 -13.88 -15.06
N LYS A 352 38.60 -12.65 -15.40
CA LYS A 352 38.39 -11.57 -14.43
C LYS A 352 37.35 -10.57 -14.94
N GLY A 353 36.44 -10.12 -14.08
CA GLY A 353 35.45 -9.09 -14.47
C GLY A 353 34.23 -9.60 -15.23
N ILE A 354 34.06 -10.91 -15.41
CA ILE A 354 32.84 -11.49 -15.99
C ILE A 354 31.74 -11.44 -14.94
N LYS A 355 30.52 -11.06 -15.34
CA LYS A 355 29.35 -11.09 -14.46
C LYS A 355 28.31 -12.05 -15.00
N ASP A 356 27.49 -12.60 -14.12
CA ASP A 356 26.28 -13.30 -14.52
C ASP A 356 25.20 -12.32 -15.01
N LYS A 357 24.08 -12.86 -15.49
CA LYS A 357 22.93 -12.05 -15.95
C LYS A 357 22.29 -11.20 -14.84
N ASN A 358 22.58 -11.47 -13.57
CA ASN A 358 22.08 -10.74 -12.40
C ASN A 358 23.10 -9.68 -11.89
N GLY A 359 24.25 -9.54 -12.55
CA GLY A 359 25.29 -8.57 -12.21
C GLY A 359 26.30 -9.05 -11.16
N LYS A 360 26.21 -10.31 -10.70
CA LYS A 360 27.16 -10.89 -9.75
C LYS A 360 28.44 -11.29 -10.48
N GLU A 361 29.58 -10.87 -9.96
CA GLU A 361 30.88 -11.15 -10.58
C GLU A 361 31.30 -12.60 -10.35
N PHE A 362 31.81 -13.23 -11.42
CA PHE A 362 32.46 -14.53 -11.34
C PHE A 362 33.74 -14.42 -10.53
N LYS A 363 34.03 -15.43 -9.71
CA LYS A 363 35.30 -15.53 -8.98
C LYS A 363 36.46 -15.48 -9.98
N GLU A 364 37.42 -14.58 -9.74
CA GLU A 364 38.65 -14.49 -10.53
C GLU A 364 39.42 -15.81 -10.48
N ASP A 365 39.86 -16.30 -11.64
CA ASP A 365 40.57 -17.58 -11.76
C ASP A 365 41.62 -17.56 -12.88
N ALA A 366 42.60 -18.45 -12.80
CA ALA A 366 43.68 -18.54 -13.78
C ALA A 366 44.13 -19.99 -14.01
N PHE A 367 44.29 -20.38 -15.27
CA PHE A 367 44.64 -21.75 -15.67
C PHE A 367 45.85 -21.73 -16.60
N THR A 368 46.88 -22.53 -16.31
CA THR A 368 48.08 -22.67 -17.14
C THR A 368 47.93 -23.79 -18.16
N PHE A 369 48.52 -23.63 -19.34
CA PHE A 369 48.49 -24.62 -20.42
C PHE A 369 49.80 -24.69 -21.21
N LYS A 370 50.10 -25.88 -21.73
CA LYS A 370 51.29 -26.16 -22.55
C LYS A 370 50.91 -26.66 -23.94
N LEU A 371 51.68 -26.23 -24.93
CA LEU A 371 51.45 -26.62 -26.32
C LEU A 371 51.99 -28.02 -26.62
N ARG A 372 51.26 -28.75 -27.47
CA ARG A 372 51.65 -30.04 -28.05
C ARG A 372 52.44 -29.81 -29.34
N ASN A 373 53.54 -30.55 -29.55
CA ASN A 373 54.41 -30.42 -30.73
C ASN A 373 54.16 -31.48 -31.83
N ASP A 374 53.01 -32.13 -31.79
CA ASP A 374 52.66 -33.16 -32.78
C ASP A 374 52.36 -32.53 -34.14
N ALA A 375 52.43 -33.30 -35.23
CA ALA A 375 51.91 -32.88 -36.54
C ALA A 375 50.40 -33.10 -36.59
N VAL A 376 49.64 -32.12 -37.08
CA VAL A 376 48.18 -32.18 -37.11
C VAL A 376 47.66 -32.16 -38.54
N VAL A 377 46.50 -32.78 -38.77
CA VAL A 377 45.84 -32.75 -40.08
C VAL A 377 45.26 -31.35 -40.30
N THR A 378 45.56 -30.77 -41.46
CA THR A 378 45.07 -29.45 -41.88
C THR A 378 43.98 -29.54 -42.94
N GLN A 379 44.01 -30.58 -43.79
CA GLN A 379 43.02 -30.78 -44.86
C GLN A 379 42.83 -32.28 -45.16
N VAL A 380 41.59 -32.66 -45.50
CA VAL A 380 41.27 -33.97 -46.10
C VAL A 380 40.38 -33.77 -47.30
N PHE A 381 40.72 -34.39 -48.43
CA PHE A 381 39.96 -34.28 -49.68
C PHE A 381 40.10 -35.53 -50.54
N GLY A 382 39.25 -35.69 -51.55
CA GLY A 382 39.31 -36.81 -52.50
C GLY A 382 39.27 -36.32 -53.94
N THR A 383 39.71 -37.15 -54.88
CA THR A 383 39.83 -36.81 -56.30
C THR A 383 38.50 -36.40 -56.96
N ASN A 384 37.36 -36.88 -56.44
CA ASN A 384 36.02 -36.61 -56.96
C ASN A 384 35.07 -35.97 -55.91
N VAL A 385 35.62 -35.30 -54.89
CA VAL A 385 34.85 -34.69 -53.80
C VAL A 385 34.51 -33.24 -54.15
N THR A 386 33.21 -32.93 -54.30
CA THR A 386 32.75 -31.63 -54.82
C THR A 386 32.72 -30.47 -53.82
N ASN A 387 33.16 -30.65 -52.57
CA ASN A 387 33.36 -29.54 -51.63
C ASN A 387 34.66 -29.73 -50.85
N ASN A 388 35.69 -29.03 -51.29
CA ASN A 388 37.06 -29.12 -50.79
C ASN A 388 37.24 -28.28 -49.50
N THR A 389 36.44 -28.57 -48.47
CA THR A 389 36.49 -27.88 -47.17
C THR A 389 37.04 -28.78 -46.07
N SER A 390 37.87 -28.19 -45.21
CA SER A 390 39.01 -28.75 -44.48
C SER A 390 38.83 -30.00 -43.60
N VAL A 391 37.63 -30.56 -43.43
CA VAL A 391 37.43 -31.67 -42.47
C VAL A 391 36.38 -32.70 -42.92
N ASN A 392 35.72 -32.53 -44.07
CA ASN A 392 34.65 -33.45 -44.49
C ASN A 392 34.80 -33.89 -45.94
N LEU A 393 34.84 -35.22 -46.14
CA LEU A 393 34.69 -35.87 -47.44
C LEU A 393 33.23 -35.73 -47.89
N ALA A 394 32.90 -34.56 -48.43
CA ALA A 394 31.60 -34.27 -49.01
C ALA A 394 31.38 -35.09 -50.30
N ALA A 395 30.12 -35.48 -50.55
CA ALA A 395 29.60 -36.08 -51.78
C ALA A 395 30.60 -36.22 -52.95
N GLY A 396 31.17 -37.41 -53.10
CA GLY A 396 32.03 -37.79 -54.23
C GLY A 396 31.95 -39.29 -54.45
N THR A 397 32.25 -39.77 -55.67
CA THR A 397 32.37 -41.20 -55.96
C THR A 397 33.67 -41.73 -55.37
N PHE A 398 33.61 -42.89 -54.72
CA PHE A 398 34.76 -43.61 -54.17
C PHE A 398 34.90 -44.98 -54.87
N ASP A 399 35.32 -44.97 -56.13
CA ASP A 399 35.53 -46.18 -56.92
C ASP A 399 36.95 -46.75 -56.71
N THR A 400 37.25 -47.88 -57.35
CA THR A 400 38.58 -48.47 -57.37
C THR A 400 39.58 -47.50 -58.01
N ASP A 401 40.76 -47.36 -57.41
CA ASP A 401 41.83 -46.44 -57.79
C ASP A 401 41.56 -44.93 -57.54
N ASP A 402 40.38 -44.56 -57.04
CA ASP A 402 40.16 -43.20 -56.52
C ASP A 402 41.08 -42.94 -55.30
N THR A 403 41.43 -41.67 -55.11
CA THR A 403 42.38 -41.25 -54.08
C THR A 403 41.74 -40.34 -53.04
N LEU A 404 42.18 -40.54 -51.79
CA LEU A 404 41.95 -39.69 -50.64
C LEU A 404 43.29 -39.05 -50.24
N THR A 405 43.30 -37.75 -50.00
CA THR A 405 44.48 -36.98 -49.66
C THR A 405 44.31 -36.37 -48.27
N VAL A 406 45.31 -36.52 -47.42
CA VAL A 406 45.37 -35.95 -46.06
C VAL A 406 46.64 -35.10 -45.94
N VAL A 407 46.48 -33.82 -45.64
CA VAL A 407 47.60 -32.88 -45.49
C VAL A 407 47.85 -32.63 -44.01
N PHE A 408 49.11 -32.72 -43.60
CA PHE A 408 49.59 -32.35 -42.27
C PHE A 408 50.30 -30.99 -42.30
N ASP A 409 50.42 -30.35 -41.15
CA ASP A 409 51.13 -29.07 -40.97
C ASP A 409 52.67 -29.21 -40.98
N LYS A 410 53.19 -30.43 -40.80
CA LYS A 410 54.63 -30.73 -40.74
C LYS A 410 55.01 -31.83 -41.73
N LEU A 411 56.29 -31.84 -42.12
CA LEU A 411 56.86 -32.89 -42.95
C LEU A 411 56.82 -34.24 -42.22
N LEU A 412 56.34 -35.28 -42.91
CA LEU A 412 56.15 -36.61 -42.37
C LEU A 412 57.34 -37.51 -42.69
N ALA A 413 57.64 -38.43 -41.80
CA ALA A 413 58.63 -39.48 -41.98
C ALA A 413 58.07 -40.57 -42.93
N PRO A 414 58.59 -40.72 -44.16
CA PRO A 414 58.00 -41.60 -45.17
C PRO A 414 57.86 -43.06 -44.75
N GLU A 415 58.79 -43.56 -43.95
CA GLU A 415 58.79 -44.92 -43.42
C GLU A 415 57.60 -45.21 -42.46
N THR A 416 57.01 -44.16 -41.89
CA THR A 416 55.85 -44.28 -40.99
C THR A 416 54.51 -44.18 -41.71
N VAL A 417 54.47 -43.83 -43.00
CA VAL A 417 53.25 -43.75 -43.80
C VAL A 417 53.10 -45.03 -44.63
N ASN A 418 52.32 -45.98 -44.12
CA ASN A 418 52.11 -47.29 -44.72
C ASN A 418 50.70 -47.82 -44.40
N SER A 419 50.29 -48.93 -45.03
CA SER A 419 48.95 -49.51 -44.88
C SER A 419 48.65 -50.13 -43.50
N SER A 420 49.65 -50.24 -42.61
CA SER A 420 49.43 -50.60 -41.21
C SER A 420 49.00 -49.38 -40.38
N ASN A 421 49.56 -48.22 -40.71
CA ASN A 421 49.35 -46.96 -40.02
C ASN A 421 48.20 -46.12 -40.61
N VAL A 422 47.87 -46.33 -41.89
CA VAL A 422 46.78 -45.66 -42.61
C VAL A 422 45.79 -46.70 -43.10
N THR A 423 44.57 -46.67 -42.56
CA THR A 423 43.54 -47.71 -42.82
C THR A 423 42.20 -47.09 -43.16
N ILE A 424 41.42 -47.79 -43.97
CA ILE A 424 39.99 -47.52 -44.18
C ILE A 424 39.23 -48.79 -43.77
N THR A 425 38.22 -48.65 -42.93
CA THR A 425 37.46 -49.79 -42.39
C THR A 425 35.96 -49.55 -42.57
N ASP A 426 35.23 -50.52 -43.09
CA ASP A 426 33.76 -50.51 -43.06
C ASP A 426 33.29 -50.53 -41.59
N VAL A 427 32.55 -49.50 -41.17
CA VAL A 427 32.18 -49.29 -39.75
C VAL A 427 31.22 -50.37 -39.25
N GLU A 428 30.37 -50.89 -40.13
CA GLU A 428 29.35 -51.89 -39.79
C GLU A 428 29.95 -53.29 -39.63
N THR A 429 30.85 -53.67 -40.54
CA THR A 429 31.41 -55.04 -40.61
C THR A 429 32.79 -55.18 -39.97
N GLY A 430 33.49 -54.06 -39.72
CA GLY A 430 34.90 -54.07 -39.30
C GLY A 430 35.87 -54.50 -40.40
N LYS A 431 35.41 -54.73 -41.64
CA LYS A 431 36.25 -55.13 -42.77
C LYS A 431 37.20 -53.99 -43.15
N ARG A 432 38.52 -54.24 -43.15
CA ARG A 432 39.51 -53.31 -43.71
C ARG A 432 39.44 -53.32 -45.24
N ILE A 433 39.37 -52.13 -45.82
CA ILE A 433 39.45 -51.91 -47.26
C ILE A 433 40.93 -51.82 -47.65
N PRO A 434 41.40 -52.61 -48.63
CA PRO A 434 42.79 -52.52 -49.08
C PRO A 434 43.09 -51.14 -49.66
N VAL A 435 44.18 -50.52 -49.19
CA VAL A 435 44.65 -49.20 -49.64
C VAL A 435 46.17 -49.19 -49.84
N ILE A 436 46.64 -48.30 -50.69
CA ILE A 436 48.05 -47.91 -50.77
C ILE A 436 48.18 -46.52 -50.16
N ALA A 437 49.00 -46.36 -49.12
CA ALA A 437 49.32 -45.06 -48.55
C ALA A 437 50.75 -44.66 -48.92
N SER A 438 50.93 -43.46 -49.42
CA SER A 438 52.24 -42.85 -49.73
C SER A 438 52.28 -41.43 -49.20
N THR A 439 53.47 -40.85 -49.01
CA THR A 439 53.61 -39.45 -48.61
C THR A 439 54.53 -38.68 -49.56
N SER A 440 54.21 -37.41 -49.79
CA SER A 440 55.07 -36.42 -50.43
C SER A 440 55.14 -35.18 -49.52
N GLY A 441 56.20 -35.09 -48.71
CA GLY A 441 56.38 -34.02 -47.73
C GLY A 441 55.40 -34.15 -46.56
N SER A 442 54.43 -33.24 -46.48
CA SER A 442 53.40 -33.23 -45.44
C SER A 442 52.08 -33.89 -45.87
N THR A 443 52.00 -34.41 -47.09
CA THR A 443 50.74 -34.91 -47.68
C THR A 443 50.77 -36.43 -47.81
N ILE A 444 49.80 -37.11 -47.19
CA ILE A 444 49.51 -38.53 -47.40
C ILE A 444 48.51 -38.68 -48.54
N THR A 445 48.82 -39.50 -49.55
CA THR A 445 47.88 -39.93 -50.60
C THR A 445 47.51 -41.39 -50.34
N ILE A 446 46.21 -41.68 -50.32
CA ILE A 446 45.62 -42.99 -50.05
C ILE A 446 44.84 -43.43 -51.30
N THR A 447 45.33 -44.45 -51.99
CA THR A 447 44.65 -45.00 -53.18
C THR A 447 43.80 -46.20 -52.77
N LEU A 448 42.51 -46.17 -53.11
CA LEU A 448 41.57 -47.28 -52.89
C LEU A 448 41.89 -48.44 -53.84
N LYS A 449 41.80 -49.68 -53.35
CA LYS A 449 41.92 -50.90 -54.18
C LYS A 449 40.63 -51.72 -54.27
N GLU A 450 39.56 -51.20 -53.69
CA GLU A 450 38.21 -51.73 -53.79
C GLU A 450 37.25 -50.53 -53.71
N ALA A 451 36.22 -50.52 -54.57
CA ALA A 451 35.17 -49.49 -54.54
C ALA A 451 34.38 -49.52 -53.22
N LEU A 452 34.00 -48.34 -52.71
CA LEU A 452 33.17 -48.22 -51.52
C LEU A 452 31.68 -48.29 -51.87
N VAL A 453 30.88 -48.92 -51.01
CA VAL A 453 29.44 -49.10 -51.23
C VAL A 453 28.67 -47.83 -50.88
N THR A 454 27.90 -47.30 -51.84
CA THR A 454 27.04 -46.12 -51.67
C THR A 454 26.17 -46.23 -50.41
N GLY A 455 26.21 -45.19 -49.56
CA GLY A 455 25.42 -45.09 -48.33
C GLY A 455 26.00 -45.83 -47.12
N LYS A 456 27.07 -46.63 -47.28
CA LYS A 456 27.78 -47.24 -46.14
C LYS A 456 28.75 -46.28 -45.48
N GLN A 457 28.97 -46.46 -44.18
CA GLN A 457 29.96 -45.71 -43.40
C GLN A 457 31.31 -46.41 -43.38
N TYR A 458 32.37 -45.63 -43.57
CA TYR A 458 33.74 -46.05 -43.52
C TYR A 458 34.53 -45.16 -42.56
N LYS A 459 35.47 -45.73 -41.82
CA LYS A 459 36.40 -45.01 -40.95
C LYS A 459 37.79 -44.99 -41.58
N LEU A 460 38.24 -43.81 -42.00
CA LEU A 460 39.64 -43.52 -42.26
C LEU A 460 40.35 -43.33 -40.91
N ALA A 461 41.44 -44.05 -40.67
CA ALA A 461 42.24 -43.92 -39.45
C ALA A 461 43.74 -43.86 -39.79
N ILE A 462 44.42 -42.82 -39.29
CA ILE A 462 45.87 -42.59 -39.38
C ILE A 462 46.43 -42.62 -37.96
N ASN A 463 47.28 -43.61 -37.68
CA ASN A 463 47.89 -43.84 -36.37
C ASN A 463 49.39 -44.11 -36.53
N ASN A 464 50.18 -43.79 -35.51
CA ASN A 464 51.63 -44.08 -35.45
C ASN A 464 52.46 -43.49 -36.61
N VAL A 465 51.98 -42.41 -37.25
CA VAL A 465 52.76 -41.60 -38.19
C VAL A 465 53.65 -40.63 -37.39
N LYS A 466 54.87 -40.38 -37.86
CA LYS A 466 55.80 -39.42 -37.24
C LYS A 466 56.18 -38.31 -38.20
N THR A 467 56.64 -37.19 -37.66
CA THR A 467 57.32 -36.14 -38.41
C THR A 467 58.72 -36.58 -38.81
N LEU A 468 59.32 -35.91 -39.80
CA LEU A 468 60.72 -36.12 -40.19
C LEU A 468 61.71 -35.87 -39.03
N THR A 469 61.29 -35.10 -38.02
CA THR A 469 62.05 -34.78 -36.79
C THR A 469 61.77 -35.72 -35.62
N GLY A 470 60.94 -36.76 -35.82
CA GLY A 470 60.66 -37.81 -34.83
C GLY A 470 59.52 -37.52 -33.85
N TYR A 471 58.86 -36.37 -33.93
CA TYR A 471 57.63 -36.09 -33.17
C TYR A 471 56.46 -36.91 -33.71
N ASN A 472 55.44 -37.16 -32.89
CA ASN A 472 54.28 -37.90 -33.35
C ASN A 472 53.41 -37.01 -34.26
N ALA A 473 52.73 -37.62 -35.22
CA ALA A 473 51.54 -37.01 -35.81
C ALA A 473 50.33 -37.34 -34.91
N GLU A 474 49.42 -36.38 -34.75
CA GLU A 474 48.14 -36.58 -34.08
C GLU A 474 47.39 -37.72 -34.76
N ALA A 475 46.99 -38.72 -33.98
CA ALA A 475 46.14 -39.79 -34.47
C ALA A 475 44.85 -39.19 -35.06
N TYR A 476 44.56 -39.47 -36.31
CA TYR A 476 43.43 -38.87 -37.04
C TYR A 476 42.42 -39.95 -37.40
N GLU A 477 41.16 -39.73 -37.04
CA GLU A 477 40.04 -40.58 -37.47
C GLU A 477 38.95 -39.74 -38.15
N LEU A 478 38.45 -40.21 -39.29
CA LEU A 478 37.32 -39.63 -39.99
C LEU A 478 36.34 -40.75 -40.36
N VAL A 479 35.13 -40.68 -39.82
CA VAL A 479 34.01 -41.51 -40.29
C VAL A 479 33.27 -40.73 -41.37
N PHE A 480 33.11 -41.33 -42.54
CA PHE A 480 32.41 -40.73 -43.66
C PHE A 480 31.44 -41.74 -44.28
N THR A 481 30.37 -41.25 -44.89
CA THR A 481 29.42 -42.08 -45.65
C THR A 481 29.75 -41.98 -47.14
N ALA A 482 30.04 -43.11 -47.79
CA ALA A 482 30.38 -43.11 -49.20
C ALA A 482 29.20 -42.60 -50.06
N ASN A 483 29.48 -41.67 -50.97
CA ASN A 483 28.53 -41.14 -51.98
C ASN A 483 27.23 -40.50 -51.41
N ALA A 484 27.25 -39.89 -50.21
CA ALA A 484 26.08 -39.24 -49.61
C ALA A 484 25.84 -37.79 -50.12
N SER A 485 24.58 -37.33 -50.19
CA SER A 485 24.21 -35.98 -50.69
C SER A 485 23.98 -34.94 -49.57
N ALA A 486 24.30 -33.67 -49.85
CA ALA A 486 23.98 -32.54 -48.98
C ALA A 486 22.45 -32.28 -48.93
N PRO A 487 21.92 -31.73 -47.84
CA PRO A 487 20.51 -31.34 -47.77
C PRO A 487 20.23 -30.19 -48.74
N THR A 488 19.03 -30.18 -49.33
CA THR A 488 18.50 -29.07 -50.12
C THR A 488 17.04 -28.84 -49.74
N VAL A 489 16.60 -27.59 -49.76
CA VAL A 489 15.21 -27.21 -49.42
C VAL A 489 14.32 -27.66 -50.57
N ALA A 490 13.41 -28.60 -50.29
CA ALA A 490 12.47 -29.12 -51.28
C ALA A 490 11.21 -28.25 -51.38
N THR A 491 10.73 -27.69 -50.26
CA THR A 491 9.62 -26.72 -50.24
C THR A 491 9.93 -25.52 -49.37
N ALA A 492 9.53 -24.32 -49.83
CA ALA A 492 9.63 -23.09 -49.05
C ALA A 492 8.72 -23.14 -47.80
N PRO A 493 9.05 -22.40 -46.73
CA PRO A 493 8.25 -22.38 -45.52
C PRO A 493 6.82 -21.95 -45.84
N THR A 494 5.85 -22.74 -45.40
CA THR A 494 4.43 -22.51 -45.63
C THR A 494 3.71 -22.45 -44.30
N THR A 495 2.83 -21.46 -44.11
CA THR A 495 2.00 -21.38 -42.90
C THR A 495 0.99 -22.52 -42.84
N LEU A 496 0.44 -22.82 -41.65
CA LEU A 496 -0.65 -23.79 -41.52
C LEU A 496 -1.90 -23.40 -42.35
N GLY A 497 -2.07 -22.12 -42.68
CA GLY A 497 -3.14 -21.60 -43.55
C GLY A 497 -2.84 -21.68 -45.05
N GLY A 498 -1.69 -22.22 -45.45
CA GLY A 498 -1.31 -22.38 -46.86
C GLY A 498 -0.58 -21.18 -47.48
N THR A 499 -0.17 -20.18 -46.70
CA THR A 499 0.62 -19.05 -47.21
C THR A 499 2.09 -19.46 -47.35
N THR A 500 2.56 -19.64 -48.59
CA THR A 500 3.96 -19.97 -48.90
C THR A 500 4.82 -18.71 -48.91
N LEU A 501 5.92 -18.72 -48.14
CA LEU A 501 6.88 -17.62 -48.12
C LEU A 501 7.80 -17.67 -49.34
N SER A 502 8.20 -16.50 -49.83
CA SER A 502 9.13 -16.36 -50.96
C SER A 502 10.51 -15.87 -50.55
N THR A 503 11.54 -16.32 -51.26
CA THR A 503 12.86 -15.67 -51.21
C THR A 503 12.84 -14.43 -52.10
N GLY A 504 13.23 -13.27 -51.57
CA GLY A 504 13.36 -12.01 -52.34
C GLY A 504 12.11 -11.14 -52.45
N SER A 505 10.96 -11.54 -51.88
CA SER A 505 9.76 -10.70 -51.78
C SER A 505 9.11 -10.84 -50.40
N LEU A 506 8.60 -9.74 -49.85
CA LEU A 506 7.98 -9.68 -48.53
C LEU A 506 6.55 -10.21 -48.60
N THR A 507 6.30 -11.35 -47.94
CA THR A 507 4.93 -11.86 -47.79
C THR A 507 4.22 -11.08 -46.68
N THR A 508 3.20 -10.28 -47.00
CA THR A 508 2.48 -9.47 -46.00
C THR A 508 1.27 -10.23 -45.42
N ASN A 509 0.69 -9.68 -44.35
CA ASN A 509 -0.53 -10.18 -43.71
C ASN A 509 -0.44 -11.64 -43.23
N VAL A 510 0.72 -12.05 -42.69
CA VAL A 510 0.86 -13.34 -42.01
C VAL A 510 0.28 -13.27 -40.60
N TRP A 511 -0.49 -14.27 -40.18
CA TRP A 511 -1.07 -14.31 -38.84
C TRP A 511 0.03 -14.40 -37.77
N GLY A 512 0.09 -13.44 -36.84
CA GLY A 512 1.17 -13.35 -35.85
C GLY A 512 0.95 -14.18 -34.58
N LYS A 513 -0.27 -14.73 -34.35
CA LYS A 513 -0.65 -15.37 -33.09
C LYS A 513 -0.47 -16.89 -33.15
N LEU A 514 -0.05 -17.51 -32.05
CA LEU A 514 0.09 -18.96 -31.90
C LEU A 514 -1.25 -19.68 -31.92
N ALA A 515 -2.27 -19.07 -31.29
CA ALA A 515 -3.63 -19.55 -31.39
C ALA A 515 -4.25 -19.14 -32.74
N GLY A 516 -5.04 -20.05 -33.32
CA GLY A 516 -5.89 -19.69 -34.44
C GLY A 516 -6.97 -18.69 -34.00
N GLY A 517 -7.38 -17.81 -34.91
CA GLY A 517 -8.35 -16.77 -34.61
C GLY A 517 -9.01 -16.21 -35.86
N VAL A 518 -10.01 -15.37 -35.64
CA VAL A 518 -10.71 -14.65 -36.72
C VAL A 518 -10.29 -13.19 -36.62
N ASN A 519 -9.84 -12.60 -37.72
CA ASN A 519 -9.57 -11.16 -37.74
C ASN A 519 -10.88 -10.36 -37.76
N GLU A 520 -10.79 -9.04 -37.66
CA GLU A 520 -11.99 -8.19 -37.69
C GLU A 520 -12.82 -8.29 -38.98
N ALA A 521 -12.19 -8.66 -40.11
CA ALA A 521 -12.86 -8.87 -41.38
C ALA A 521 -13.64 -10.21 -41.46
N GLY A 522 -13.57 -11.06 -40.43
CA GLY A 522 -14.24 -12.36 -40.40
C GLY A 522 -13.43 -13.51 -41.02
N THR A 523 -12.18 -13.27 -41.42
CA THR A 523 -11.29 -14.30 -41.99
C THR A 523 -10.64 -15.10 -40.87
N TYR A 524 -10.84 -16.42 -40.87
CA TYR A 524 -10.17 -17.33 -39.95
C TYR A 524 -8.74 -17.63 -40.40
N TYR A 525 -7.80 -17.53 -39.47
CA TYR A 525 -6.40 -17.93 -39.62
C TYR A 525 -6.09 -19.04 -38.62
N PRO A 526 -5.50 -20.17 -39.05
CA PRO A 526 -5.01 -21.16 -38.11
C PRO A 526 -3.81 -20.61 -37.32
N GLY A 527 -3.46 -21.28 -36.22
CA GLY A 527 -2.33 -20.90 -35.37
C GLY A 527 -1.02 -20.82 -36.14
N LEU A 528 -0.15 -19.89 -35.74
CA LEU A 528 1.11 -19.63 -36.43
C LEU A 528 2.07 -20.82 -36.31
N GLN A 529 2.29 -21.48 -37.45
CA GLN A 529 3.23 -22.57 -37.62
C GLN A 529 3.75 -22.53 -39.06
N PHE A 530 5.05 -22.75 -39.26
CA PHE A 530 5.67 -22.88 -40.58
C PHE A 530 6.16 -24.31 -40.80
N THR A 531 5.91 -24.87 -41.98
CA THR A 531 6.45 -26.17 -42.39
C THR A 531 7.29 -26.05 -43.65
N THR A 532 8.46 -26.69 -43.67
CA THR A 532 9.36 -26.80 -44.83
C THR A 532 9.83 -28.25 -44.98
N THR A 533 9.98 -28.75 -46.21
CA THR A 533 10.54 -30.08 -46.48
C THR A 533 11.92 -30.00 -47.12
N PHE A 534 12.73 -31.05 -46.93
CA PHE A 534 14.09 -31.18 -47.49
C PHE A 534 14.22 -32.41 -48.38
N ALA A 535 15.15 -32.40 -49.33
CA ALA A 535 15.36 -33.51 -50.26
C ALA A 535 15.98 -34.75 -49.60
N THR A 536 16.71 -34.58 -48.51
CA THR A 536 17.35 -35.65 -47.72
C THR A 536 16.88 -35.64 -46.27
N LYS A 537 17.14 -36.72 -45.53
CA LYS A 537 16.97 -36.71 -44.07
C LYS A 537 18.04 -35.80 -43.46
N LEU A 538 17.70 -35.11 -42.37
CA LEU A 538 18.54 -34.15 -41.68
C LEU A 538 19.10 -34.73 -40.38
N ASP A 539 20.25 -34.24 -39.97
CA ASP A 539 20.74 -34.39 -38.60
C ASP A 539 20.01 -33.37 -37.72
N GLU A 540 19.07 -33.87 -36.93
CA GLU A 540 18.21 -33.07 -36.06
C GLU A 540 19.01 -32.18 -35.10
N SER A 541 20.19 -32.62 -34.67
CA SER A 541 21.05 -31.84 -33.77
C SER A 541 21.58 -30.54 -34.39
N THR A 542 21.57 -30.44 -35.73
CA THR A 542 22.00 -29.24 -36.45
C THR A 542 20.87 -28.28 -36.80
N LEU A 543 19.61 -28.61 -36.49
CA LEU A 543 18.46 -27.77 -36.86
C LEU A 543 18.40 -26.46 -36.07
N ALA A 544 18.58 -26.52 -34.75
CA ALA A 544 18.31 -25.39 -33.85
C ALA A 544 19.09 -24.11 -34.20
N ASP A 545 20.36 -24.24 -34.57
CA ASP A 545 21.23 -23.09 -34.86
C ASP A 545 21.15 -22.64 -36.34
N ASN A 546 20.70 -23.54 -37.23
CA ASN A 546 20.78 -23.36 -38.68
C ASN A 546 19.43 -23.17 -39.37
N PHE A 547 18.31 -23.39 -38.68
CA PHE A 547 16.95 -23.10 -39.16
C PHE A 547 16.24 -22.18 -38.16
N VAL A 548 16.45 -20.87 -38.31
CA VAL A 548 16.07 -19.86 -37.30
C VAL A 548 15.03 -18.87 -37.81
N LEU A 549 14.17 -18.41 -36.92
CA LEU A 549 13.30 -17.25 -37.12
C LEU A 549 13.96 -16.01 -36.51
N VAL A 550 13.99 -14.88 -37.21
CA VAL A 550 14.69 -13.65 -36.81
C VAL A 550 13.76 -12.46 -37.00
N GLU A 551 13.70 -11.55 -36.03
CA GLU A 551 13.06 -10.24 -36.21
C GLU A 551 13.99 -9.36 -37.07
N LYS A 552 13.52 -8.88 -38.22
CA LYS A 552 14.40 -8.29 -39.25
C LYS A 552 15.09 -7.01 -38.76
N GLU A 553 14.36 -6.17 -38.04
CA GLU A 553 14.85 -4.86 -37.61
C GLU A 553 15.90 -4.98 -36.48
N SER A 554 15.66 -5.83 -35.49
CA SER A 554 16.57 -6.01 -34.36
C SER A 554 17.68 -7.04 -34.62
N GLY A 555 17.52 -7.93 -35.61
CA GLY A 555 18.42 -9.05 -35.86
C GLY A 555 18.33 -10.17 -34.81
N THR A 556 17.41 -10.05 -33.85
CA THR A 556 17.26 -10.99 -32.73
C THR A 556 16.62 -12.30 -33.21
N VAL A 557 17.20 -13.43 -32.80
CA VAL A 557 16.59 -14.76 -33.02
C VAL A 557 15.35 -14.90 -32.15
N VAL A 558 14.20 -15.18 -32.77
CA VAL A 558 12.93 -15.43 -32.08
C VAL A 558 12.92 -16.86 -31.56
N ALA A 559 12.80 -17.02 -30.24
CA ALA A 559 12.72 -18.32 -29.60
C ALA A 559 11.58 -19.15 -30.21
N SER A 560 11.92 -20.30 -30.78
CA SER A 560 11.00 -21.18 -31.50
C SER A 560 11.18 -22.63 -31.08
N GLU A 561 10.10 -23.41 -31.11
CA GLU A 561 10.12 -24.87 -31.06
C GLU A 561 10.25 -25.41 -32.49
N LEU A 562 11.25 -26.27 -32.71
CA LEU A 562 11.41 -27.01 -33.96
C LEU A 562 10.98 -28.45 -33.74
N LYS A 563 10.14 -28.99 -34.63
CA LYS A 563 9.82 -30.42 -34.70
C LYS A 563 10.26 -30.96 -36.03
N TYR A 564 11.04 -32.04 -36.02
CA TYR A 564 11.48 -32.70 -37.23
C TYR A 564 10.78 -34.05 -37.41
N ASN A 565 10.13 -34.24 -38.56
CA ASN A 565 9.64 -35.55 -38.99
C ASN A 565 10.63 -36.12 -40.01
N ALA A 566 11.46 -37.06 -39.57
CA ALA A 566 12.52 -37.64 -40.39
C ALA A 566 12.01 -38.40 -41.62
N ASP A 567 10.86 -39.08 -41.53
CA ASP A 567 10.32 -39.85 -42.65
C ASP A 567 9.68 -38.95 -43.71
N ALA A 568 9.01 -37.89 -43.29
CA ALA A 568 8.47 -36.86 -44.18
C ALA A 568 9.53 -35.83 -44.64
N LYS A 569 10.75 -35.89 -44.09
CA LYS A 569 11.82 -34.89 -44.27
C LYS A 569 11.33 -33.46 -44.02
N MET A 570 10.44 -33.30 -43.04
CA MET A 570 9.71 -32.06 -42.79
C MET A 570 10.13 -31.45 -41.47
N VAL A 571 10.52 -30.17 -41.49
CA VAL A 571 10.76 -29.35 -40.31
C VAL A 571 9.55 -28.46 -40.08
N THR A 572 9.05 -28.45 -38.86
CA THR A 572 8.01 -27.56 -38.37
C THR A 572 8.61 -26.55 -37.41
N LEU A 573 8.36 -25.26 -37.62
CA LEU A 573 8.78 -24.17 -36.74
C LEU A 573 7.55 -23.49 -36.15
N VAL A 574 7.49 -23.44 -34.82
CA VAL A 574 6.45 -22.75 -34.05
C VAL A 574 7.13 -21.76 -33.11
N PRO A 575 6.90 -20.44 -33.22
CA PRO A 575 7.40 -19.49 -32.24
C PRO A 575 6.91 -19.83 -30.82
N LYS A 576 7.70 -19.55 -29.78
CA LYS A 576 7.28 -19.84 -28.39
C LYS A 576 6.28 -18.83 -27.82
N ALA A 577 6.13 -17.67 -28.48
CA ALA A 577 5.17 -16.63 -28.15
C ALA A 577 4.57 -16.05 -29.43
N ASP A 578 3.45 -15.35 -29.30
CA ASP A 578 2.90 -14.54 -30.38
C ASP A 578 3.97 -13.59 -30.91
N LEU A 579 4.09 -13.51 -32.23
CA LEU A 579 4.96 -12.53 -32.87
C LEU A 579 4.33 -11.14 -32.73
N LYS A 580 5.19 -10.11 -32.65
CA LYS A 580 4.74 -8.72 -32.65
C LYS A 580 3.92 -8.48 -33.91
N GLU A 581 2.82 -7.77 -33.76
CA GLU A 581 1.95 -7.38 -34.85
C GLU A 581 2.68 -6.37 -35.77
N ASN A 582 2.27 -6.28 -37.03
CA ASN A 582 2.80 -5.32 -38.02
C ASN A 582 4.36 -5.31 -38.17
N THR A 583 5.03 -6.42 -37.88
CA THR A 583 6.50 -6.52 -37.77
C THR A 583 7.08 -7.47 -38.83
N ILE A 584 8.27 -7.15 -39.38
CA ILE A 584 8.92 -7.97 -40.41
C ILE A 584 9.85 -9.01 -39.77
N TYR A 585 9.70 -10.26 -40.16
CA TYR A 585 10.50 -11.40 -39.72
C TYR A 585 11.15 -12.14 -40.90
N GLN A 586 12.23 -12.87 -40.61
CA GLN A 586 12.99 -13.68 -41.56
C GLN A 586 13.12 -15.13 -41.06
N ILE A 587 12.81 -16.14 -41.87
CA ILE A 587 13.24 -17.52 -41.65
C ILE A 587 14.54 -17.75 -42.43
N LYS A 588 15.64 -18.06 -41.72
CA LYS A 588 16.97 -18.29 -42.29
C LYS A 588 17.37 -19.74 -42.19
N ILE A 589 17.79 -20.30 -43.33
CA ILE A 589 18.39 -21.62 -43.48
C ILE A 589 19.88 -21.39 -43.77
N LYS A 590 20.72 -21.64 -42.78
CA LYS A 590 22.14 -21.27 -42.76
C LYS A 590 23.05 -22.44 -43.13
N LYS A 591 24.27 -22.11 -43.54
CA LYS A 591 25.40 -23.05 -43.53
C LYS A 591 25.60 -23.59 -42.12
N GLY A 592 25.78 -24.91 -42.02
CA GLY A 592 25.85 -25.66 -40.76
C GLY A 592 24.78 -26.75 -40.63
N LEU A 593 23.66 -26.62 -41.35
CA LEU A 593 22.62 -27.66 -41.39
C LEU A 593 23.15 -28.92 -42.07
N LYS A 594 23.06 -30.09 -41.44
CA LYS A 594 23.60 -31.35 -41.98
C LYS A 594 22.50 -32.33 -42.36
N SER A 595 22.81 -33.20 -43.33
CA SER A 595 22.02 -34.42 -43.54
C SER A 595 22.22 -35.41 -42.39
N ASP A 596 21.37 -36.44 -42.29
CA ASP A 596 21.52 -37.54 -41.33
C ASP A 596 22.84 -38.32 -41.48
N LYS A 597 23.55 -38.08 -42.60
CA LYS A 597 24.88 -38.64 -42.91
C LYS A 597 26.04 -37.66 -42.62
N GLY A 598 25.77 -36.53 -41.98
CA GLY A 598 26.78 -35.55 -41.58
C GLY A 598 27.24 -34.59 -42.68
N ILE A 599 26.60 -34.59 -43.85
CA ILE A 599 26.97 -33.71 -44.98
C ILE A 599 26.29 -32.35 -44.80
N GLU A 600 27.10 -31.29 -44.70
CA GLU A 600 26.64 -29.93 -44.46
C GLU A 600 26.00 -29.28 -45.70
N LEU A 601 25.03 -28.40 -45.47
CA LEU A 601 24.39 -27.52 -46.45
C LEU A 601 25.46 -26.60 -47.07
N GLY A 602 25.73 -26.77 -48.37
CA GLY A 602 26.62 -25.87 -49.09
C GLY A 602 26.05 -24.45 -49.18
N THR A 603 26.91 -23.44 -49.27
CA THR A 603 26.56 -22.00 -49.26
C THR A 603 25.53 -21.60 -50.32
N VAL A 604 25.53 -22.23 -51.50
CA VAL A 604 24.54 -21.98 -52.56
C VAL A 604 23.10 -22.38 -52.19
N ASN A 605 22.95 -23.21 -51.16
CA ASN A 605 21.67 -23.71 -50.67
C ASN A 605 21.19 -22.99 -49.41
N GLU A 606 21.92 -21.99 -48.91
CA GLU A 606 21.41 -21.08 -47.88
C GLU A 606 20.22 -20.28 -48.44
N LYS A 607 19.17 -20.12 -47.64
CA LYS A 607 17.93 -19.43 -48.04
C LYS A 607 17.43 -18.53 -46.92
N THR A 608 16.88 -17.36 -47.29
CA THR A 608 16.19 -16.45 -46.37
C THR A 608 14.82 -16.11 -46.93
N TYR A 609 13.78 -16.30 -46.12
CA TYR A 609 12.38 -16.03 -46.45
C TYR A 609 11.86 -14.91 -45.56
N GLU A 610 11.19 -13.90 -46.12
CA GLU A 610 10.70 -12.75 -45.35
C GLU A 610 9.17 -12.68 -45.31
N PHE A 611 8.63 -12.32 -44.15
CA PHE A 611 7.20 -12.04 -43.99
C PHE A 611 6.91 -10.91 -43.01
N LYS A 612 5.74 -10.29 -43.13
CA LYS A 612 5.23 -9.28 -42.21
C LYS A 612 3.97 -9.77 -41.53
N THR A 613 3.94 -9.70 -40.20
CA THR A 613 2.76 -10.07 -39.41
C THR A 613 1.61 -9.07 -39.60
N GLN A 614 0.37 -9.54 -39.44
CA GLN A 614 -0.82 -8.68 -39.44
C GLN A 614 -0.82 -7.74 -38.23
N ASP A 615 -1.38 -6.56 -38.42
CA ASP A 615 -1.88 -5.69 -37.36
C ASP A 615 -3.26 -6.17 -36.88
N LEU A 616 -3.40 -6.54 -35.61
CA LEU A 616 -4.67 -7.02 -35.04
C LEU A 616 -5.19 -6.09 -33.95
N THR A 617 -4.47 -5.00 -33.67
CA THR A 617 -4.82 -4.04 -32.64
C THR A 617 -5.81 -3.04 -33.23
N ALA A 618 -6.92 -2.83 -32.52
CA ALA A 618 -7.88 -1.80 -32.90
C ALA A 618 -7.38 -0.41 -32.47
N PRO A 619 -7.69 0.66 -33.23
CA PRO A 619 -7.32 2.00 -32.84
C PRO A 619 -8.04 2.39 -31.55
N THR A 620 -7.34 3.05 -30.65
CA THR A 620 -7.88 3.62 -29.40
C THR A 620 -7.76 5.13 -29.43
N VAL A 621 -8.66 5.84 -28.74
CA VAL A 621 -8.53 7.28 -28.53
C VAL A 621 -7.62 7.49 -27.31
N ILE A 622 -6.42 8.00 -27.53
CA ILE A 622 -5.45 8.35 -26.47
C ILE A 622 -5.95 9.53 -25.65
N SER A 623 -6.40 10.58 -26.32
CA SER A 623 -6.90 11.79 -25.66
C SER A 623 -7.84 12.57 -26.56
N VAL A 624 -8.78 13.27 -25.92
CA VAL A 624 -9.50 14.39 -26.49
C VAL A 624 -9.25 15.59 -25.60
N THR A 625 -8.70 16.67 -26.15
CA THR A 625 -8.48 17.93 -25.43
C THR A 625 -9.23 19.06 -26.10
N SER A 626 -9.88 19.92 -25.31
CA SER A 626 -10.46 21.16 -25.81
C SER A 626 -9.45 22.29 -25.68
N LYS A 627 -9.25 23.06 -26.76
CA LYS A 627 -8.45 24.30 -26.75
C LYS A 627 -9.08 25.37 -25.86
N ASN A 628 -10.41 25.36 -25.73
CA ASN A 628 -11.20 26.41 -25.09
C ASN A 628 -11.71 26.01 -23.69
N GLY A 629 -11.36 24.81 -23.20
CA GLY A 629 -11.90 24.21 -21.97
C GLY A 629 -13.14 23.33 -22.21
N ASP A 630 -13.64 22.68 -21.17
CA ASP A 630 -14.66 21.62 -21.32
C ASP A 630 -16.02 22.04 -20.72
N ALA A 631 -16.01 23.12 -19.93
CA ALA A 631 -17.18 23.68 -19.27
C ALA A 631 -17.26 25.18 -19.53
N GLY A 632 -18.49 25.67 -19.70
CA GLY A 632 -18.74 27.09 -19.92
C GLY A 632 -18.20 27.61 -21.26
N LEU A 633 -18.12 26.77 -22.29
CA LEU A 633 -17.63 27.17 -23.61
C LEU A 633 -18.50 28.28 -24.21
N LYS A 634 -17.87 29.38 -24.62
CA LYS A 634 -18.57 30.54 -25.18
C LYS A 634 -19.15 30.24 -26.56
N VAL A 635 -20.46 30.40 -26.73
CA VAL A 635 -21.12 30.07 -28.01
C VAL A 635 -20.73 31.00 -29.14
N THR A 636 -20.23 32.20 -28.82
CA THR A 636 -19.80 33.23 -29.78
C THR A 636 -18.38 33.03 -30.32
N GLU A 637 -17.63 32.08 -29.77
CA GLU A 637 -16.27 31.76 -30.20
C GLU A 637 -16.26 30.40 -30.92
N ALA A 638 -15.33 30.21 -31.86
CA ALA A 638 -15.11 28.90 -32.48
C ALA A 638 -14.46 27.95 -31.46
N GLN A 639 -14.92 26.69 -31.43
CA GLN A 639 -14.43 25.66 -30.52
C GLN A 639 -13.53 24.66 -31.27
N GLU A 640 -12.37 24.33 -30.71
CA GLU A 640 -11.43 23.38 -31.31
C GLU A 640 -11.09 22.25 -30.32
N PHE A 641 -11.31 21.00 -30.74
CA PHE A 641 -10.98 19.81 -29.98
C PHE A 641 -9.87 19.04 -30.72
N THR A 642 -8.84 18.57 -30.02
CA THR A 642 -7.79 17.71 -30.59
C THR A 642 -8.02 16.27 -30.14
N VAL A 643 -8.24 15.37 -31.10
CA VAL A 643 -8.41 13.93 -30.90
C VAL A 643 -7.12 13.24 -31.33
N LYS A 644 -6.51 12.47 -30.42
CA LYS A 644 -5.31 11.68 -30.69
C LYS A 644 -5.64 10.19 -30.61
N PHE A 645 -5.22 9.41 -31.61
CA PHE A 645 -5.39 7.97 -31.70
C PHE A 645 -4.08 7.21 -31.43
N SER A 646 -4.16 5.93 -31.08
CA SER A 646 -3.00 5.05 -30.88
C SER A 646 -2.23 4.73 -32.15
N GLU A 647 -2.82 4.99 -33.30
CA GLU A 647 -2.28 4.66 -34.62
C GLU A 647 -2.91 5.54 -35.70
N ASN A 648 -2.35 5.48 -36.90
CA ASN A 648 -2.91 6.16 -38.06
C ASN A 648 -4.22 5.52 -38.51
N LEU A 649 -5.21 6.35 -38.81
CA LEU A 649 -6.52 5.90 -39.28
C LEU A 649 -6.56 5.88 -40.81
N ASN A 650 -7.34 4.96 -41.37
CA ASN A 650 -7.64 4.93 -42.81
C ASN A 650 -8.32 6.25 -43.25
N THR A 651 -9.33 6.68 -42.50
CA THR A 651 -10.08 7.92 -42.73
C THR A 651 -10.63 8.45 -41.40
N PHE A 652 -10.66 9.78 -41.23
CA PHE A 652 -11.29 10.42 -40.08
C PHE A 652 -12.00 11.71 -40.50
N ASN A 653 -13.31 11.63 -40.70
CA ASN A 653 -14.16 12.75 -41.15
C ASN A 653 -15.30 13.02 -40.18
N ALA A 654 -15.78 14.27 -40.13
CA ALA A 654 -16.99 14.61 -39.38
C ALA A 654 -18.24 14.07 -40.10
N THR A 655 -19.23 13.68 -39.29
CA THR A 655 -20.60 13.50 -39.74
C THR A 655 -21.15 14.85 -40.16
N THR A 656 -21.64 14.93 -41.39
CA THR A 656 -22.14 16.18 -41.97
C THR A 656 -23.63 16.07 -42.28
N VAL A 657 -24.33 17.20 -42.21
CA VAL A 657 -25.75 17.31 -42.51
C VAL A 657 -25.91 18.26 -43.70
N SER A 658 -26.62 17.81 -44.73
CA SER A 658 -27.02 18.62 -45.87
C SER A 658 -28.53 18.50 -46.06
N GLY A 659 -29.29 19.53 -45.65
CA GLY A 659 -30.74 19.44 -45.53
C GLY A 659 -31.17 18.42 -44.46
N SER A 660 -31.96 17.43 -44.85
CA SER A 660 -32.36 16.30 -43.99
C SER A 660 -31.45 15.07 -44.10
N THR A 661 -30.45 15.09 -44.99
CA THR A 661 -29.56 13.95 -45.26
C THR A 661 -28.35 14.00 -44.34
N ILE A 662 -28.04 12.87 -43.69
CA ILE A 662 -26.87 12.69 -42.84
C ILE A 662 -25.84 11.85 -43.59
N THR A 663 -24.63 12.40 -43.79
CA THR A 663 -23.47 11.63 -44.24
C THR A 663 -22.65 11.27 -43.01
N TYR A 664 -22.72 10.01 -42.58
CA TYR A 664 -22.01 9.52 -41.40
C TYR A 664 -20.50 9.54 -41.62
N GLY A 665 -19.79 10.23 -40.73
CA GLY A 665 -18.34 10.21 -40.60
C GLY A 665 -17.93 9.49 -39.32
N GLN A 666 -16.63 9.39 -39.07
CA GLN A 666 -16.04 8.74 -37.91
C GLN A 666 -16.17 9.55 -36.61
N VAL A 667 -16.49 10.84 -36.70
CA VAL A 667 -16.76 11.70 -35.54
C VAL A 667 -18.02 12.53 -35.75
N ALA A 668 -18.75 12.85 -34.69
CA ALA A 668 -19.83 13.83 -34.72
C ALA A 668 -19.80 14.69 -33.46
N VAL A 669 -20.19 15.96 -33.58
CA VAL A 669 -20.57 16.77 -32.41
C VAL A 669 -22.09 16.75 -32.34
N VAL A 670 -22.65 16.32 -31.22
CA VAL A 670 -24.09 16.14 -31.05
C VAL A 670 -24.60 16.74 -29.74
N LYS A 671 -25.88 17.07 -29.65
CA LYS A 671 -26.53 17.47 -28.39
C LYS A 671 -26.45 16.32 -27.37
N ALA A 672 -26.31 16.60 -26.07
CA ALA A 672 -26.04 15.59 -25.03
C ALA A 672 -27.12 14.48 -24.93
N GLY A 673 -28.37 14.77 -25.31
CA GLY A 673 -29.48 13.81 -25.33
C GLY A 673 -29.65 13.00 -26.61
N ALA A 674 -28.80 13.21 -27.63
CA ALA A 674 -28.94 12.55 -28.93
C ALA A 674 -28.83 11.01 -28.80
N ASN A 675 -29.74 10.29 -29.47
CA ASN A 675 -29.64 8.84 -29.57
C ASN A 675 -28.60 8.47 -30.64
N LEU A 676 -27.42 8.01 -30.20
CA LEU A 676 -26.31 7.69 -31.10
C LEU A 676 -26.63 6.56 -32.11
N SER A 677 -27.61 5.71 -31.81
CA SER A 677 -28.07 4.65 -32.72
C SER A 677 -29.11 5.12 -33.74
N ALA A 678 -29.66 6.34 -33.57
CA ALA A 678 -30.71 6.91 -34.39
C ALA A 678 -30.59 8.45 -34.45
N LEU A 679 -29.42 8.95 -34.84
CA LEU A 679 -29.16 10.38 -34.97
C LEU A 679 -30.07 11.01 -36.02
N THR A 680 -30.68 12.15 -35.70
CA THR A 680 -31.42 13.00 -36.63
C THR A 680 -30.57 14.20 -37.06
N ALA A 681 -30.94 14.86 -38.15
CA ALA A 681 -30.25 16.06 -38.64
C ALA A 681 -30.17 17.17 -37.58
N SER A 682 -31.17 17.29 -36.71
CA SER A 682 -31.22 18.27 -35.61
C SER A 682 -30.34 17.95 -34.40
N ASP A 683 -29.88 16.70 -34.28
CA ASP A 683 -28.99 16.28 -33.20
C ASP A 683 -27.53 16.67 -33.45
N ILE A 684 -27.15 16.83 -34.73
CA ILE A 684 -25.77 16.99 -35.19
C ILE A 684 -25.43 18.48 -35.33
N ILE A 685 -24.33 18.89 -34.72
CA ILE A 685 -23.75 20.22 -34.86
C ILE A 685 -22.70 20.18 -35.98
N PRO A 686 -22.77 21.11 -36.96
CA PRO A 686 -21.76 21.20 -38.01
C PRO A 686 -20.35 21.33 -37.44
N ALA A 687 -19.48 20.40 -37.84
CA ALA A 687 -18.06 20.41 -37.48
C ALA A 687 -17.20 20.04 -38.69
N SER A 688 -15.97 20.53 -38.72
CA SER A 688 -14.94 20.12 -39.70
C SER A 688 -13.83 19.34 -39.01
N VAL A 689 -13.13 18.50 -39.77
CA VAL A 689 -11.97 17.73 -39.30
C VAL A 689 -10.75 18.07 -40.14
N GLU A 690 -9.62 18.27 -39.49
CA GLU A 690 -8.32 18.44 -40.14
C GLU A 690 -7.29 17.52 -39.47
N ALA A 691 -6.46 16.83 -40.27
CA ALA A 691 -5.30 16.10 -39.74
C ALA A 691 -4.22 17.09 -39.29
N VAL A 692 -3.53 16.79 -38.19
CA VAL A 692 -2.44 17.63 -37.69
C VAL A 692 -1.15 17.23 -38.40
N THR A 693 -0.67 18.09 -39.30
CA THR A 693 0.57 17.84 -40.06
C THR A 693 1.74 17.53 -39.14
N GLY A 694 2.40 16.39 -39.35
CA GLY A 694 3.55 15.93 -38.56
C GLY A 694 3.20 15.26 -37.23
N GLN A 695 1.91 15.03 -36.94
CA GLN A 695 1.48 14.25 -35.79
C GLN A 695 0.55 13.12 -36.23
N ASP A 696 1.17 11.96 -36.48
CA ASP A 696 0.47 10.71 -36.81
C ASP A 696 -0.64 10.41 -35.78
N GLY A 697 -1.79 9.96 -36.29
CA GLY A 697 -2.98 9.67 -35.49
C GLY A 697 -3.63 10.88 -34.82
N THR A 698 -3.29 12.13 -35.16
CA THR A 698 -3.82 13.32 -34.48
C THR A 698 -4.68 14.18 -35.42
N TYR A 699 -5.89 14.52 -34.99
CA TYR A 699 -6.88 15.25 -35.76
C TYR A 699 -7.55 16.34 -34.93
N LYS A 700 -7.85 17.49 -35.52
CA LYS A 700 -8.64 18.56 -34.90
C LYS A 700 -10.07 18.53 -35.40
N VAL A 701 -11.02 18.60 -34.48
CA VAL A 701 -12.45 18.75 -34.74
C VAL A 701 -12.85 20.18 -34.38
N LYS A 702 -13.30 20.96 -35.36
CA LYS A 702 -13.64 22.38 -35.19
C LYS A 702 -15.13 22.60 -35.33
N VAL A 703 -15.71 23.29 -34.35
CA VAL A 703 -17.08 23.81 -34.40
C VAL A 703 -17.00 25.32 -34.59
N ALA A 704 -17.63 25.83 -35.66
CA ALA A 704 -17.60 27.27 -35.95
C ALA A 704 -18.35 28.09 -34.86
N ALA A 705 -18.03 29.38 -34.76
CA ALA A 705 -18.75 30.29 -33.87
C ALA A 705 -20.26 30.29 -34.16
N ASN A 706 -21.08 30.46 -33.13
CA ASN A 706 -22.54 30.49 -33.19
C ASN A 706 -23.22 29.20 -33.71
N GLN A 707 -22.52 28.06 -33.72
CA GLN A 707 -23.13 26.74 -34.02
C GLN A 707 -23.67 26.03 -32.78
N LEU A 708 -23.20 26.40 -31.59
CA LEU A 708 -23.66 25.86 -30.32
C LEU A 708 -24.70 26.81 -29.70
N GLU A 709 -25.72 26.26 -29.05
CA GLU A 709 -26.70 26.94 -28.23
C GLU A 709 -26.24 27.03 -26.76
N ARG A 710 -26.56 28.12 -26.07
CA ARG A 710 -26.27 28.34 -24.64
C ARG A 710 -27.04 27.35 -23.76
N ASN A 711 -26.50 27.08 -22.57
CA ASN A 711 -27.08 26.17 -21.57
C ASN A 711 -27.37 24.75 -22.09
N GLN A 712 -26.60 24.27 -23.06
CA GLN A 712 -26.72 22.92 -23.57
C GLN A 712 -25.47 22.11 -23.25
N GLY A 713 -25.68 20.83 -22.96
CA GLY A 713 -24.62 19.84 -23.01
C GLY A 713 -24.45 19.32 -24.44
N TYR A 714 -23.22 19.04 -24.82
CA TYR A 714 -22.87 18.41 -26.09
C TYR A 714 -21.94 17.22 -25.86
N LYS A 715 -21.84 16.38 -26.89
CA LYS A 715 -20.94 15.23 -26.96
C LYS A 715 -20.16 15.32 -28.27
N LEU A 716 -18.84 15.28 -28.21
CA LEU A 716 -18.01 14.86 -29.34
C LEU A 716 -17.91 13.33 -29.28
N VAL A 717 -18.50 12.68 -30.27
CA VAL A 717 -18.61 11.22 -30.35
C VAL A 717 -17.68 10.74 -31.45
N VAL A 718 -16.65 9.99 -31.07
CA VAL A 718 -15.83 9.23 -32.01
C VAL A 718 -16.44 7.84 -32.12
N PHE A 719 -16.88 7.47 -33.31
CA PHE A 719 -17.67 6.25 -33.52
C PHE A 719 -16.80 5.00 -33.56
N GLY A 720 -17.16 4.00 -32.76
CA GLY A 720 -16.56 2.67 -32.76
C GLY A 720 -17.50 1.62 -33.37
N LYS A 721 -17.18 0.35 -33.11
CA LYS A 721 -17.85 -0.84 -33.63
C LYS A 721 -19.37 -0.77 -33.41
N GLY A 722 -20.12 -1.05 -34.46
CA GLY A 722 -21.59 -0.96 -34.48
C GLY A 722 -22.16 0.34 -35.05
N ALA A 723 -21.36 1.39 -35.22
CA ALA A 723 -21.76 2.59 -35.95
C ALA A 723 -21.75 2.38 -37.48
N THR A 724 -22.50 3.21 -38.22
CA THR A 724 -22.54 3.19 -39.69
C THR A 724 -21.17 3.45 -40.33
N ALA A 725 -20.38 4.35 -39.74
CA ALA A 725 -19.05 4.74 -40.22
C ALA A 725 -18.05 4.74 -39.04
N PRO A 726 -17.62 3.57 -38.56
CA PRO A 726 -16.76 3.51 -37.40
C PRO A 726 -15.31 3.89 -37.76
N VAL A 727 -14.55 4.34 -36.77
CA VAL A 727 -13.10 4.55 -36.89
C VAL A 727 -12.43 3.21 -37.17
N LYS A 728 -11.55 3.19 -38.17
CA LYS A 728 -10.73 2.04 -38.53
C LYS A 728 -9.28 2.45 -38.69
N ASP A 729 -8.35 1.59 -38.27
CA ASP A 729 -6.92 1.77 -38.53
C ASP A 729 -6.61 1.78 -40.02
N ALA A 730 -5.38 2.16 -40.37
CA ALA A 730 -4.89 2.15 -41.74
C ALA A 730 -4.39 0.77 -42.24
N ALA A 731 -3.93 -0.10 -41.33
CA ALA A 731 -3.16 -1.29 -41.69
C ALA A 731 -4.04 -2.49 -42.09
N ASN A 732 -5.12 -2.75 -41.36
CA ASN A 732 -5.97 -3.93 -41.52
C ASN A 732 -7.46 -3.65 -41.30
N ALA A 733 -7.82 -2.39 -41.16
CA ALA A 733 -9.18 -1.92 -40.97
C ALA A 733 -9.84 -2.47 -39.69
N ASN A 734 -9.05 -2.71 -38.62
CA ASN A 734 -9.59 -3.01 -37.30
C ASN A 734 -10.32 -1.76 -36.78
N THR A 735 -11.43 -1.98 -36.10
CA THR A 735 -12.45 -0.99 -35.77
C THR A 735 -12.31 -0.58 -34.32
N LEU A 736 -12.32 0.71 -34.02
CA LEU A 736 -12.36 1.23 -32.65
C LEU A 736 -13.44 0.49 -31.84
N ALA A 737 -13.08 -0.15 -30.73
CA ALA A 737 -13.93 -1.16 -30.09
C ALA A 737 -15.31 -0.64 -29.65
N THR A 738 -15.37 0.59 -29.15
CA THR A 738 -16.60 1.25 -28.67
C THR A 738 -16.59 2.72 -29.02
N ASN A 739 -17.75 3.35 -29.10
CA ASN A 739 -17.81 4.81 -29.22
C ASN A 739 -17.03 5.47 -28.06
N TYR A 740 -16.17 6.43 -28.37
CA TYR A 740 -15.56 7.31 -27.37
C TYR A 740 -16.39 8.60 -27.30
N ILE A 741 -16.84 8.97 -26.10
CA ILE A 741 -17.72 10.12 -25.88
C ILE A 741 -16.99 11.13 -25.01
N TYR A 742 -16.73 12.29 -25.57
CA TYR A 742 -16.21 13.45 -24.86
C TYR A 742 -17.33 14.47 -24.65
N THR A 743 -17.71 14.74 -23.40
CA THR A 743 -18.79 15.67 -23.08
C THR A 743 -18.25 17.06 -22.79
N PHE A 744 -18.92 18.09 -23.29
CA PHE A 744 -18.63 19.48 -22.94
C PHE A 744 -19.92 20.27 -22.75
N THR A 745 -19.85 21.36 -21.98
CA THR A 745 -20.99 22.24 -21.75
C THR A 745 -20.69 23.65 -22.26
N THR A 746 -21.68 24.27 -22.88
CA THR A 746 -21.58 25.70 -23.21
C THR A 746 -21.81 26.55 -21.98
N GLU A 747 -21.39 27.80 -22.04
CA GLU A 747 -21.80 28.84 -21.10
C GLU A 747 -23.31 28.77 -20.84
N GLY A 748 -23.69 29.00 -19.58
CA GLY A 748 -25.09 29.06 -19.19
C GLY A 748 -25.84 30.12 -20.02
N GLN A 749 -27.17 30.02 -20.02
CA GLN A 749 -27.96 31.20 -20.33
C GLN A 749 -27.50 32.25 -19.34
N ASP A 750 -27.14 33.43 -19.84
CA ASP A 750 -27.10 34.56 -18.95
C ASP A 750 -28.54 34.70 -18.45
N VAL A 751 -28.74 34.41 -17.16
CA VAL A 751 -30.03 34.51 -16.46
C VAL A 751 -30.00 35.71 -15.52
N THR A 752 -28.93 36.50 -15.59
CA THR A 752 -28.68 37.61 -14.71
C THR A 752 -29.36 38.83 -15.30
N ALA A 753 -30.59 39.08 -14.87
CA ALA A 753 -31.26 40.32 -15.21
C ALA A 753 -30.33 41.53 -14.97
N PRO A 754 -30.24 42.49 -15.90
CA PRO A 754 -29.42 43.68 -15.69
C PRO A 754 -29.91 44.35 -14.42
N THR A 755 -29.01 44.63 -13.48
CA THR A 755 -29.34 45.33 -12.23
C THR A 755 -28.84 46.75 -12.30
N VAL A 756 -29.57 47.71 -11.72
CA VAL A 756 -29.02 49.07 -11.56
C VAL A 756 -27.81 49.01 -10.63
N THR A 757 -26.62 49.23 -11.17
CA THR A 757 -25.36 49.22 -10.42
C THR A 757 -25.10 50.56 -9.75
N LYS A 758 -25.33 51.65 -10.48
CA LYS A 758 -25.18 53.03 -10.01
C LYS A 758 -26.24 53.93 -10.66
N VAL A 759 -26.68 54.93 -9.90
CA VAL A 759 -27.47 56.05 -10.42
C VAL A 759 -26.57 57.28 -10.35
N PHE A 760 -26.44 58.00 -11.45
CA PHE A 760 -25.62 59.20 -11.55
C PHE A 760 -26.50 60.42 -11.75
N LYS A 761 -26.17 61.53 -11.10
CA LYS A 761 -26.75 62.85 -11.40
C LYS A 761 -26.19 63.32 -12.75
N GLY A 762 -27.03 63.63 -13.74
CA GLY A 762 -26.60 64.04 -15.09
C GLY A 762 -26.52 62.91 -16.13
N ASP A 763 -25.97 63.18 -17.32
CA ASP A 763 -25.86 62.25 -18.47
C ASP A 763 -24.46 61.58 -18.62
N SER A 764 -23.71 61.62 -17.52
CA SER A 764 -22.33 61.19 -17.37
C SER A 764 -22.27 59.85 -16.61
N LEU A 765 -21.27 59.01 -16.93
CA LEU A 765 -20.94 57.77 -16.20
C LEU A 765 -19.71 57.96 -15.30
N LYS A 766 -19.52 59.16 -14.74
CA LYS A 766 -18.40 59.47 -13.84
C LYS A 766 -18.78 59.16 -12.41
N ASP A 767 -17.94 58.43 -11.69
CA ASP A 767 -18.17 58.06 -10.28
C ASP A 767 -18.45 59.25 -9.34
N ALA A 768 -17.90 60.43 -9.65
CA ALA A 768 -18.18 61.67 -8.91
C ALA A 768 -19.66 62.09 -8.93
N ASP A 769 -20.43 61.61 -9.91
CA ASP A 769 -21.85 61.93 -10.08
C ASP A 769 -22.78 60.88 -9.42
N ALA A 770 -22.26 59.79 -8.85
CA ALA A 770 -23.07 58.67 -8.33
C ALA A 770 -23.84 58.97 -7.01
N VAL A 771 -25.08 58.50 -6.89
CA VAL A 771 -26.01 58.75 -5.76
C VAL A 771 -26.86 57.50 -5.41
N THR A 772 -27.28 57.32 -4.14
CA THR A 772 -28.18 56.21 -3.71
C THR A 772 -29.65 56.60 -3.63
N THR A 773 -29.93 57.86 -3.35
CA THR A 773 -31.26 58.48 -3.41
C THR A 773 -31.13 59.82 -4.12
N LEU A 774 -31.97 60.04 -5.12
CA LEU A 774 -32.07 61.32 -5.81
C LEU A 774 -32.89 62.28 -4.93
N THR A 775 -32.22 63.06 -4.10
CA THR A 775 -32.87 64.12 -3.29
C THR A 775 -32.76 65.46 -3.99
N ASN A 776 -33.74 66.33 -3.78
CA ASN A 776 -33.77 67.69 -4.34
C ASN A 776 -33.77 67.67 -5.88
N VAL A 777 -34.63 66.83 -6.46
CA VAL A 777 -34.77 66.69 -7.92
C VAL A 777 -35.65 67.79 -8.48
N ASP A 778 -35.11 68.51 -9.47
CA ASP A 778 -35.80 69.57 -10.19
C ASP A 778 -36.33 69.07 -11.55
N ALA A 779 -37.35 69.74 -12.09
CA ALA A 779 -37.84 69.44 -13.44
C ALA A 779 -36.74 69.71 -14.50
N GLY A 780 -36.63 68.82 -15.50
CA GLY A 780 -35.61 68.86 -16.56
C GLY A 780 -34.28 68.19 -16.19
N GLN A 781 -34.12 67.74 -14.94
CA GLN A 781 -32.88 67.11 -14.50
C GLN A 781 -32.70 65.73 -15.15
N LYS A 782 -31.51 65.51 -15.71
CA LYS A 782 -31.07 64.19 -16.22
C LYS A 782 -30.43 63.39 -15.10
N PHE A 783 -30.56 62.08 -15.19
CA PHE A 783 -29.79 61.12 -14.40
C PHE A 783 -29.49 59.90 -15.26
N THR A 784 -28.32 59.30 -15.04
CA THR A 784 -27.90 58.11 -15.78
C THR A 784 -28.02 56.91 -14.87
N ILE A 785 -28.73 55.90 -15.33
CA ILE A 785 -28.86 54.62 -14.64
C ILE A 785 -27.88 53.69 -15.32
N GLN A 786 -26.85 53.23 -14.62
CA GLN A 786 -25.93 52.22 -15.11
C GLN A 786 -26.42 50.83 -14.71
N PHE A 787 -26.24 49.88 -15.61
CA PHE A 787 -26.68 48.50 -15.44
C PHE A 787 -25.48 47.56 -15.31
N SER A 788 -25.71 46.37 -14.76
CA SER A 788 -24.67 45.35 -14.60
C SER A 788 -24.27 44.68 -15.91
N GLU A 789 -25.11 44.75 -16.95
CA GLU A 789 -24.96 44.01 -18.20
C GLU A 789 -25.09 44.90 -19.45
N GLU A 790 -24.78 44.34 -20.63
CA GLU A 790 -25.16 44.99 -21.90
C GLU A 790 -26.67 45.04 -22.02
N LEU A 791 -27.20 46.21 -22.32
CA LEU A 791 -28.61 46.40 -22.63
C LEU A 791 -28.88 46.11 -24.09
N LYS A 792 -29.96 45.39 -24.35
CA LYS A 792 -30.46 45.14 -25.70
C LYS A 792 -31.01 46.42 -26.30
N THR A 793 -30.59 46.72 -27.51
CA THR A 793 -31.14 47.82 -28.31
C THR A 793 -31.86 47.28 -29.54
N SER A 794 -32.90 48.00 -29.98
CA SER A 794 -33.58 47.78 -31.25
C SER A 794 -33.79 49.13 -31.90
N SER A 795 -33.32 49.29 -33.14
CA SER A 795 -33.41 50.54 -33.91
C SER A 795 -32.94 51.80 -33.13
N GLY A 796 -31.83 51.68 -32.39
CA GLY A 796 -31.23 52.79 -31.66
C GLY A 796 -31.89 53.16 -30.32
N SER A 797 -32.90 52.41 -29.88
CA SER A 797 -33.58 52.58 -28.58
C SER A 797 -33.38 51.35 -27.70
N LEU A 798 -33.42 51.51 -26.38
CA LEU A 798 -33.40 50.38 -25.46
C LEU A 798 -34.66 49.52 -25.66
N VAL A 799 -34.49 48.21 -25.78
CA VAL A 799 -35.60 47.26 -25.77
C VAL A 799 -36.20 47.25 -24.37
N GLY A 800 -37.48 47.59 -24.28
CA GLY A 800 -38.20 47.70 -23.00
C GLY A 800 -37.87 48.95 -22.17
N GLY A 801 -37.63 50.09 -22.81
CA GLY A 801 -37.26 51.37 -22.16
C GLY A 801 -38.34 52.07 -21.30
N LYS A 802 -39.26 51.37 -20.64
CA LYS A 802 -40.25 52.01 -19.75
C LYS A 802 -39.64 52.29 -18.38
N VAL A 803 -39.22 53.54 -18.18
CA VAL A 803 -39.06 54.13 -16.85
C VAL A 803 -40.29 55.01 -16.61
N THR A 804 -41.07 54.73 -15.57
CA THR A 804 -42.23 55.55 -15.20
C THR A 804 -41.93 56.34 -13.95
N VAL A 805 -42.55 57.50 -13.80
CA VAL A 805 -42.52 58.23 -12.53
C VAL A 805 -43.84 58.00 -11.85
N GLU A 806 -43.76 57.62 -10.60
CA GLU A 806 -44.93 57.51 -9.78
C GLU A 806 -44.81 58.50 -8.62
N LYS A 807 -45.92 59.16 -8.36
CA LYS A 807 -46.13 59.99 -7.20
C LYS A 807 -46.83 59.15 -6.15
N LEU A 808 -46.34 59.21 -4.92
CA LEU A 808 -47.06 58.63 -3.81
C LEU A 808 -48.32 59.47 -3.54
N THR A 809 -49.49 58.86 -3.73
CA THR A 809 -50.78 59.43 -3.34
C THR A 809 -51.42 58.58 -2.25
N ASN A 810 -52.56 59.05 -1.75
CA ASN A 810 -53.40 58.29 -0.82
C ASN A 810 -53.86 56.94 -1.41
N ASN A 811 -53.93 56.82 -2.75
CA ASN A 811 -54.32 55.61 -3.46
C ASN A 811 -53.13 54.72 -3.86
N GLY A 812 -51.98 54.93 -3.20
CA GLY A 812 -50.72 54.27 -3.52
C GLY A 812 -49.85 55.10 -4.47
N TRP A 813 -48.75 54.48 -4.89
CA TRP A 813 -47.97 54.99 -6.01
C TRP A 813 -48.86 54.98 -7.24
N VAL A 814 -49.24 56.17 -7.67
CA VAL A 814 -49.93 56.36 -8.93
C VAL A 814 -48.94 57.00 -9.87
N ASP A 815 -49.19 56.83 -11.16
CA ASP A 815 -48.51 57.63 -12.18
C ASP A 815 -48.48 59.10 -11.74
N ALA A 816 -47.31 59.75 -11.80
CA ALA A 816 -47.14 61.15 -11.38
C ALA A 816 -47.98 62.14 -12.19
N GLY A 817 -48.72 61.64 -13.18
CA GLY A 817 -49.77 62.33 -13.89
C GLY A 817 -49.36 62.57 -15.32
N THR A 818 -50.33 62.82 -16.20
CA THR A 818 -50.10 63.03 -17.64
C THR A 818 -49.16 64.20 -18.00
N GLY A 819 -48.86 65.07 -17.03
CA GLY A 819 -47.86 66.14 -17.18
C GLY A 819 -46.42 65.68 -16.96
N THR A 820 -46.20 64.60 -16.20
CA THR A 820 -44.86 64.06 -15.96
C THR A 820 -44.45 63.14 -17.10
N THR A 821 -43.38 63.50 -17.78
CA THR A 821 -42.82 62.76 -18.91
C THR A 821 -41.44 62.24 -18.54
N VAL A 822 -41.18 60.99 -18.94
CA VAL A 822 -39.90 60.32 -18.76
C VAL A 822 -39.37 59.96 -20.13
N SER A 823 -38.19 60.46 -20.50
CA SER A 823 -37.47 59.99 -21.67
C SER A 823 -36.30 59.12 -21.25
N VAL A 824 -36.08 58.02 -21.97
CA VAL A 824 -35.01 57.05 -21.70
C VAL A 824 -34.20 56.87 -22.98
N ALA A 825 -32.89 57.06 -22.92
CA ALA A 825 -31.99 56.91 -24.07
C ALA A 825 -30.81 55.97 -23.74
N PRO A 826 -30.36 55.11 -24.67
CA PRO A 826 -29.20 54.26 -24.45
C PRO A 826 -27.92 55.09 -24.28
N LYS A 827 -27.02 54.62 -23.41
CA LYS A 827 -25.71 55.22 -23.17
C LYS A 827 -24.65 54.12 -23.21
N THR A 828 -23.65 54.32 -24.07
CA THR A 828 -22.50 53.43 -24.16
C THR A 828 -21.51 53.70 -23.02
N ASP A 829 -20.87 52.66 -22.53
CA ASP A 829 -19.65 52.78 -21.73
C ASP A 829 -18.43 53.13 -22.61
N ALA A 830 -17.25 53.11 -22.01
CA ALA A 830 -15.97 53.36 -22.66
C ALA A 830 -15.59 52.30 -23.72
N ASN A 831 -16.22 51.11 -23.72
CA ASN A 831 -15.94 50.01 -24.63
C ASN A 831 -16.89 49.96 -25.85
N GLY A 832 -17.80 50.94 -25.98
CA GLY A 832 -18.81 50.96 -27.05
C GLY A 832 -20.03 50.07 -26.76
N LYS A 833 -20.11 49.49 -25.56
CA LYS A 833 -21.17 48.59 -25.12
C LYS A 833 -22.31 49.41 -24.48
N VAL A 834 -23.57 49.16 -24.82
CA VAL A 834 -24.70 49.92 -24.25
C VAL A 834 -25.01 49.42 -22.84
N THR A 835 -24.43 50.01 -21.80
CA THR A 835 -24.56 49.53 -20.41
C THR A 835 -25.29 50.50 -19.48
N ALA A 836 -25.81 51.60 -20.01
CA ALA A 836 -26.51 52.62 -19.23
C ALA A 836 -27.73 53.20 -19.97
N ALA A 837 -28.63 53.80 -19.21
CA ALA A 837 -29.79 54.53 -19.69
C ALA A 837 -29.80 55.95 -19.12
N VAL A 838 -29.78 56.97 -19.98
CA VAL A 838 -30.01 58.35 -19.54
C VAL A 838 -31.51 58.56 -19.44
N VAL A 839 -31.96 58.97 -18.26
CA VAL A 839 -33.35 59.27 -17.98
C VAL A 839 -33.51 60.77 -17.72
N THR A 840 -34.50 61.39 -18.36
CA THR A 840 -34.82 62.81 -18.17
C THR A 840 -36.24 62.94 -17.65
N LEU A 841 -36.42 63.68 -16.56
CA LEU A 841 -37.72 63.99 -15.97
C LEU A 841 -38.19 65.35 -16.39
N THR A 842 -39.39 65.45 -16.96
CA THR A 842 -40.01 66.73 -17.32
C THR A 842 -41.44 66.78 -16.77
N GLY A 843 -41.89 67.95 -16.30
CA GLY A 843 -43.27 68.17 -15.84
C GLY A 843 -43.61 67.63 -14.44
N LEU A 844 -42.72 67.82 -13.47
CA LEU A 844 -43.03 67.67 -12.03
C LEU A 844 -43.74 68.94 -11.51
N ASP A 845 -44.83 68.79 -10.75
CA ASP A 845 -45.64 69.91 -10.23
C ASP A 845 -45.01 70.55 -8.98
N ASN A 846 -44.72 71.85 -9.05
CA ASN A 846 -44.13 72.63 -7.95
C ASN A 846 -45.04 72.81 -6.73
N ASN A 847 -46.33 72.47 -6.83
CA ASN A 847 -47.28 72.56 -5.71
C ASN A 847 -47.22 71.37 -4.75
N ASP A 848 -46.40 70.38 -5.08
CA ASP A 848 -46.41 69.09 -4.44
C ASP A 848 -45.32 69.00 -3.35
N LYS A 849 -45.50 69.87 -2.34
CA LYS A 849 -44.56 69.97 -1.23
C LYS A 849 -44.51 68.63 -0.49
N ASP A 850 -43.31 68.05 -0.40
CA ASP A 850 -43.04 66.70 0.11
C ASP A 850 -43.56 65.51 -0.71
N ALA A 851 -43.80 65.70 -2.01
CA ALA A 851 -44.10 64.60 -2.92
C ALA A 851 -42.96 63.58 -2.93
N LYS A 852 -43.27 62.38 -2.43
CA LYS A 852 -42.43 61.21 -2.68
C LYS A 852 -42.69 60.78 -4.11
N LEU A 853 -41.63 60.84 -4.90
CA LEU A 853 -41.61 60.35 -6.27
C LEU A 853 -40.77 59.08 -6.30
N ARG A 854 -41.04 58.19 -7.24
CA ARG A 854 -40.12 57.10 -7.58
C ARG A 854 -40.02 57.00 -9.09
N LEU A 855 -38.82 56.71 -9.57
CA LEU A 855 -38.68 56.11 -10.89
C LEU A 855 -38.88 54.63 -10.71
N VAL A 856 -39.79 54.08 -11.48
CA VAL A 856 -39.94 52.64 -11.60
C VAL A 856 -39.25 52.26 -12.89
N VAL A 857 -38.05 51.68 -12.77
CA VAL A 857 -37.40 51.01 -13.89
C VAL A 857 -38.05 49.63 -14.00
N ASP A 858 -38.75 49.38 -15.10
CA ASP A 858 -39.65 48.23 -15.31
C ASP A 858 -40.92 48.24 -14.45
N LYS A 859 -42.03 48.71 -15.05
CA LYS A 859 -43.38 48.58 -14.46
C LYS A 859 -44.11 47.30 -14.91
N SER A 860 -43.55 46.53 -15.85
CA SER A 860 -44.17 45.29 -16.30
C SER A 860 -43.12 44.31 -16.81
N SER A 861 -43.12 43.09 -16.26
CA SER A 861 -42.18 42.00 -16.55
C SER A 861 -41.92 41.66 -18.03
N THR A 862 -42.69 42.19 -18.97
CA THR A 862 -42.54 41.99 -20.42
C THR A 862 -41.98 43.20 -21.18
N ASP A 863 -42.01 44.41 -20.61
CA ASP A 863 -41.66 45.68 -21.29
C ASP A 863 -40.52 46.44 -20.60
N GLY A 864 -39.81 45.83 -19.65
CA GLY A 864 -38.68 46.44 -18.95
C GLY A 864 -37.35 46.36 -19.70
N ILE A 865 -36.36 47.14 -19.25
CA ILE A 865 -35.04 47.23 -19.90
C ILE A 865 -34.38 45.85 -19.87
N ALA A 866 -34.18 45.27 -21.05
CA ALA A 866 -33.60 43.94 -21.18
C ALA A 866 -32.09 43.99 -21.43
N ASP A 867 -31.35 43.01 -20.93
CA ASP A 867 -30.00 42.75 -21.40
C ASP A 867 -30.00 42.10 -22.79
N VAL A 868 -28.81 41.92 -23.38
CA VAL A 868 -28.63 41.22 -24.66
C VAL A 868 -29.13 39.77 -24.66
N ALA A 869 -29.20 39.11 -23.51
CA ALA A 869 -29.77 37.77 -23.34
C ALA A 869 -31.31 37.79 -23.23
N GLY A 870 -31.92 38.97 -23.14
CA GLY A 870 -33.36 39.16 -23.01
C GLY A 870 -33.87 39.10 -21.57
N ASN A 871 -32.99 39.02 -20.57
CA ASN A 871 -33.40 39.12 -19.19
C ASN A 871 -33.80 40.56 -18.91
N VAL A 872 -35.03 40.76 -18.46
CA VAL A 872 -35.57 42.07 -18.12
C VAL A 872 -35.14 42.42 -16.70
N ILE A 873 -34.66 43.65 -16.49
CA ILE A 873 -34.40 44.18 -15.13
C ILE A 873 -35.64 43.99 -14.26
N LYS A 874 -35.49 43.45 -13.05
CA LYS A 874 -36.59 43.42 -12.08
C LYS A 874 -36.93 44.84 -11.63
N GLU A 875 -38.21 45.13 -11.42
CA GLU A 875 -38.73 46.42 -10.91
C GLU A 875 -37.74 47.04 -9.92
N LYS A 876 -37.11 48.14 -10.34
CA LYS A 876 -36.18 48.88 -9.51
C LYS A 876 -36.74 50.27 -9.28
N ASP A 877 -37.19 50.46 -8.04
CA ASP A 877 -37.52 51.77 -7.51
C ASP A 877 -36.24 52.57 -7.27
N ILE A 878 -36.14 53.71 -7.94
CA ILE A 878 -35.18 54.75 -7.59
C ILE A 878 -35.98 55.86 -6.93
N LEU A 879 -35.92 55.91 -5.61
CA LEU A 879 -36.65 56.90 -4.81
C LEU A 879 -36.13 58.29 -5.13
N ILE A 880 -37.05 59.18 -5.47
CA ILE A 880 -36.81 60.58 -5.68
C ILE A 880 -37.54 61.37 -4.59
N ARG A 881 -36.83 62.25 -3.88
CA ARG A 881 -37.49 63.26 -3.06
C ARG A 881 -37.49 64.59 -3.78
N TYR A 882 -38.69 65.01 -4.11
CA TYR A 882 -38.97 66.38 -4.46
C TYR A 882 -38.74 67.25 -3.20
N ASN A 883 -37.93 68.31 -3.28
CA ASN A 883 -37.50 69.06 -2.10
C ASN A 883 -38.25 70.37 -1.95
N SER A 884 -39.01 70.52 -0.84
CA SER A 884 -39.57 71.83 -0.48
C SER A 884 -39.92 72.11 1.01
N TRP A 885 -39.18 71.63 2.06
CA TRP A 885 -39.03 72.10 3.52
C TRP A 885 -38.97 70.93 4.60
N ARG A 886 -38.59 71.11 5.92
CA ARG A 886 -38.40 69.99 6.95
C ARG A 886 -38.87 70.27 8.43
N HIS A 887 -39.55 69.31 9.12
CA HIS A 887 -40.06 69.32 10.54
C HIS A 887 -39.30 68.34 11.53
N THR A 888 -39.17 68.60 12.87
CA THR A 888 -38.32 67.83 13.84
C THR A 888 -38.79 67.71 15.32
N VAL A 889 -38.28 66.74 16.12
CA VAL A 889 -38.47 66.69 17.59
C VAL A 889 -37.54 67.70 18.29
N ALA A 890 -38.05 68.43 19.29
CA ALA A 890 -37.32 69.49 19.98
C ALA A 890 -36.44 68.94 21.12
N SER A 891 -36.97 68.06 21.99
CA SER A 891 -36.18 67.43 23.05
C SER A 891 -36.82 66.16 23.62
N VAL A 892 -36.00 65.29 24.23
CA VAL A 892 -36.43 64.16 25.08
C VAL A 892 -35.59 64.19 26.35
N LYS A 893 -36.20 64.14 27.54
CA LYS A 893 -35.57 64.35 28.85
C LYS A 893 -36.16 63.42 29.92
N ALA A 894 -35.48 63.23 31.05
CA ALA A 894 -36.05 62.52 32.21
C ALA A 894 -37.11 63.40 32.89
N ALA A 895 -38.25 62.82 33.29
CA ALA A 895 -39.30 63.58 33.99
C ALA A 895 -38.86 63.92 35.43
N ALA A 896 -38.86 65.21 35.79
CA ALA A 896 -38.71 65.65 37.16
C ALA A 896 -39.97 65.31 37.99
N ASP A 897 -39.85 65.32 39.31
CA ASP A 897 -41.00 65.41 40.21
C ASP A 897 -41.92 66.59 39.85
N LYS A 898 -43.14 66.64 40.42
CA LYS A 898 -44.30 67.47 40.02
C LYS A 898 -44.05 69.00 39.90
N ASP A 899 -42.82 69.47 40.09
CA ASP A 899 -42.47 70.86 40.34
C ASP A 899 -41.56 71.47 39.26
N GLY A 900 -41.25 70.75 38.16
CA GLY A 900 -40.77 71.34 36.91
C GLY A 900 -39.40 72.06 36.92
N GLN A 901 -38.62 72.01 38.02
CA GLN A 901 -37.43 72.86 38.17
C GLN A 901 -36.05 72.21 37.89
N ASN A 902 -35.94 70.93 37.51
CA ASN A 902 -34.64 70.32 37.22
C ASN A 902 -34.64 69.36 36.00
N ALA A 903 -35.34 69.74 34.92
CA ALA A 903 -35.26 69.04 33.64
C ALA A 903 -33.91 69.33 32.95
N SER A 904 -32.85 68.61 33.37
CA SER A 904 -31.52 68.70 32.77
C SER A 904 -31.53 68.17 31.32
N ALA A 905 -30.53 68.63 30.55
CA ALA A 905 -30.45 68.67 29.09
C ALA A 905 -30.93 67.42 28.31
N ALA A 906 -31.32 67.65 27.05
CA ALA A 906 -31.67 66.62 26.07
C ALA A 906 -30.76 65.40 26.18
N PHE A 907 -31.32 64.18 26.28
CA PHE A 907 -30.57 62.94 26.50
C PHE A 907 -29.32 62.84 25.61
N PRO A 908 -28.10 63.00 26.13
CA PRO A 908 -26.93 62.47 25.49
C PRO A 908 -26.89 60.96 25.75
N THR A 909 -26.32 60.19 24.82
CA THR A 909 -26.29 58.72 24.81
C THR A 909 -25.58 58.05 26.01
N SER A 910 -25.21 58.78 27.07
CA SER A 910 -24.29 58.28 28.11
C SER A 910 -24.71 58.45 29.58
N THR A 911 -25.89 59.00 29.91
CA THR A 911 -26.29 59.15 31.33
C THR A 911 -27.20 58.00 31.76
N ALA A 912 -26.79 57.29 32.82
CA ALA A 912 -27.55 56.15 33.33
C ALA A 912 -28.85 56.62 33.99
N ILE A 913 -29.99 56.09 33.54
CA ILE A 913 -31.30 56.36 34.15
C ILE A 913 -31.60 55.23 35.14
N ASP A 914 -32.03 55.60 36.34
CA ASP A 914 -32.56 54.68 37.34
C ASP A 914 -33.71 53.85 36.74
N THR A 915 -33.79 52.57 37.10
CA THR A 915 -34.78 51.62 36.61
C THR A 915 -36.23 52.04 36.91
N THR A 916 -36.44 53.10 37.70
CA THR A 916 -37.74 53.63 38.18
C THR A 916 -38.27 54.94 37.54
N LYS A 917 -37.60 55.58 36.56
CA LYS A 917 -37.97 56.95 36.07
C LYS A 917 -38.83 57.01 34.79
N SER A 918 -39.71 58.02 34.68
CA SER A 918 -40.51 58.39 33.47
C SER A 918 -39.75 59.33 32.51
N LEU A 919 -40.21 59.46 31.26
CA LEU A 919 -39.59 60.26 30.19
C LEU A 919 -40.51 61.39 29.69
N LEU A 920 -39.96 62.55 29.32
CA LEU A 920 -40.64 63.72 28.74
C LEU A 920 -40.20 63.93 27.28
N VAL A 921 -41.14 64.21 26.37
CA VAL A 921 -40.95 64.44 24.92
C VAL A 921 -41.54 65.79 24.51
N GLU A 922 -40.79 66.60 23.75
CA GLU A 922 -41.19 67.91 23.24
C GLU A 922 -41.01 68.00 21.70
N PHE A 923 -41.99 68.52 20.95
CA PHE A 923 -41.96 68.68 19.48
C PHE A 923 -41.78 70.15 19.04
N ASN A 924 -41.10 70.40 17.91
CA ASN A 924 -41.01 71.75 17.32
C ASN A 924 -42.27 72.17 16.54
N GLU A 925 -43.11 71.19 16.20
CA GLU A 925 -44.40 71.37 15.56
C GLU A 925 -45.49 71.54 16.63
N THR A 926 -46.27 72.61 16.51
CA THR A 926 -47.38 72.91 17.45
C THR A 926 -48.71 72.31 17.00
N ASP A 927 -48.83 71.98 15.71
CA ASP A 927 -50.01 71.41 15.07
C ASP A 927 -49.85 69.91 14.80
N LEU A 928 -49.49 69.16 15.84
CA LEU A 928 -49.46 67.69 15.78
C LEU A 928 -50.87 67.14 15.52
N ALA A 929 -50.94 66.11 14.67
CA ALA A 929 -52.01 65.14 14.78
C ALA A 929 -51.92 64.43 16.14
N GLU A 930 -52.98 63.73 16.54
CA GLU A 930 -53.03 62.98 17.80
C GLU A 930 -51.74 62.16 18.02
N VAL A 931 -51.01 62.48 19.10
CA VAL A 931 -49.83 61.71 19.51
C VAL A 931 -50.31 60.53 20.33
N LYS A 932 -50.25 59.36 19.72
CA LYS A 932 -50.73 58.11 20.28
C LYS A 932 -49.65 57.44 21.13
N PRO A 933 -50.01 56.52 22.04
CA PRO A 933 -49.03 55.75 22.80
C PRO A 933 -48.00 55.04 21.92
N GLU A 934 -48.37 54.62 20.70
CA GLU A 934 -47.44 54.03 19.73
C GLU A 934 -46.47 55.02 19.07
N ASN A 935 -46.71 56.34 19.21
CA ASN A 935 -45.81 57.35 18.66
C ASN A 935 -44.56 57.57 19.52
N ILE A 936 -44.62 57.23 20.81
CA ILE A 936 -43.52 57.39 21.76
C ILE A 936 -43.28 56.01 22.38
N VAL A 937 -42.41 55.24 21.75
CA VAL A 937 -42.12 53.85 22.16
C VAL A 937 -40.78 53.79 22.85
N VAL A 938 -40.80 53.35 24.10
CA VAL A 938 -39.59 52.90 24.77
C VAL A 938 -39.41 51.42 24.46
N LYS A 939 -38.25 51.03 23.95
CA LYS A 939 -37.92 49.63 23.69
C LYS A 939 -36.72 49.21 24.50
N ASP A 940 -36.75 47.99 25.04
CA ASP A 940 -35.57 47.38 25.62
C ASP A 940 -34.49 47.09 24.56
N ALA A 941 -33.35 46.56 24.98
CA ALA A 941 -32.26 46.21 24.07
C ALA A 941 -32.65 45.11 23.05
N ALA A 942 -33.72 44.36 23.31
CA ALA A 942 -34.28 43.37 22.41
C ALA A 942 -35.33 43.96 21.44
N GLY A 943 -35.52 45.29 21.46
CA GLY A 943 -36.49 45.97 20.63
C GLY A 943 -37.95 45.73 21.08
N ASN A 944 -38.15 45.05 22.21
CA ASN A 944 -39.48 44.84 22.78
C ASN A 944 -39.96 46.16 23.36
N ALA A 945 -41.19 46.54 23.04
CA ALA A 945 -41.81 47.70 23.65
C ALA A 945 -41.93 47.48 25.17
N VAL A 946 -41.40 48.43 25.93
CA VAL A 946 -41.64 48.56 27.37
C VAL A 946 -43.08 49.01 27.54
N ALA A 947 -43.89 48.22 28.22
CA ALA A 947 -45.25 48.61 28.54
C ALA A 947 -45.24 49.88 29.41
N GLY A 948 -46.17 50.79 29.15
CA GLY A 948 -46.25 52.10 29.80
C GLY A 948 -47.38 52.97 29.25
N THR A 949 -47.56 54.17 29.82
CA THR A 949 -48.60 55.13 29.41
C THR A 949 -47.99 56.41 28.87
N VAL A 950 -48.58 56.99 27.82
CA VAL A 950 -48.22 58.31 27.27
C VAL A 950 -49.33 59.32 27.55
N THR A 951 -48.99 60.45 28.15
CA THR A 951 -49.96 61.50 28.50
C THR A 951 -49.45 62.88 28.12
N ALA A 952 -50.31 63.75 27.59
CA ALA A 952 -49.97 65.15 27.35
C ALA A 952 -49.65 65.85 28.68
N LEU A 953 -48.57 66.63 28.73
CA LEU A 953 -48.21 67.40 29.91
C LEU A 953 -49.09 68.66 29.97
N ASP A 954 -49.88 68.80 31.05
CA ASP A 954 -50.70 70.00 31.34
C ASP A 954 -51.55 70.52 30.18
N GLY A 955 -52.09 69.64 29.33
CA GLY A 955 -52.92 70.01 28.18
C GLY A 955 -52.16 70.60 26.97
N SER A 956 -50.83 70.48 26.95
CA SER A 956 -49.98 70.92 25.83
C SER A 956 -50.26 70.15 24.53
N THR A 957 -50.20 70.83 23.38
CA THR A 957 -50.30 70.22 22.04
C THR A 957 -48.98 69.67 21.51
N ASN A 958 -47.86 69.90 22.20
CA ASN A 958 -46.53 69.54 21.74
C ASN A 958 -45.60 68.93 22.83
N LYS A 959 -46.13 68.58 24.03
CA LYS A 959 -45.36 67.96 25.13
C LYS A 959 -46.05 66.74 25.73
N PHE A 960 -45.32 65.62 25.86
CA PHE A 960 -45.86 64.31 26.26
C PHE A 960 -44.95 63.55 27.23
N VAL A 961 -45.50 62.80 28.18
CA VAL A 961 -44.78 62.03 29.21
C VAL A 961 -45.02 60.52 29.04
N PHE A 962 -43.97 59.70 29.01
CA PHE A 962 -44.03 58.23 29.04
C PHE A 962 -43.69 57.67 30.44
N THR A 963 -44.55 56.81 30.98
CA THR A 963 -44.37 56.16 32.30
C THR A 963 -44.35 54.64 32.14
N PRO A 964 -43.25 53.92 32.47
CA PRO A 964 -43.19 52.46 32.42
C PRO A 964 -44.18 51.77 33.37
N SER A 965 -44.75 50.64 32.96
CA SER A 965 -45.66 49.84 33.79
C SER A 965 -44.94 48.87 34.75
N GLN A 966 -43.66 48.60 34.48
CA GLN A 966 -42.76 47.84 35.34
C GLN A 966 -41.40 48.51 35.38
N GLU A 967 -40.66 48.22 36.44
CA GLU A 967 -39.26 48.60 36.56
C GLU A 967 -38.45 48.11 35.35
N LEU A 968 -37.57 48.98 34.83
CA LEU A 968 -36.75 48.69 33.67
C LEU A 968 -35.62 47.68 34.05
N LYS A 969 -35.27 46.79 33.13
CA LYS A 969 -34.15 45.84 33.27
C LYS A 969 -32.84 46.59 33.39
N ALA A 970 -32.00 46.19 34.34
CA ALA A 970 -30.67 46.71 34.53
C ALA A 970 -29.76 46.50 33.29
N GLY A 971 -28.84 47.42 33.03
CA GLY A 971 -27.80 47.39 31.99
C GLY A 971 -28.32 47.55 30.59
N THR A 972 -29.61 47.75 30.49
CA THR A 972 -30.36 47.63 29.26
C THR A 972 -30.37 49.02 28.63
N VAL A 973 -29.81 49.08 27.42
CA VAL A 973 -30.01 50.23 26.55
C VAL A 973 -31.46 50.21 26.14
N TYR A 974 -32.18 51.24 26.53
CA TYR A 974 -33.50 51.51 26.06
C TYR A 974 -33.42 52.51 24.91
N SER A 975 -34.16 52.24 23.84
CA SER A 975 -34.36 53.23 22.78
C SER A 975 -35.70 53.90 22.97
N VAL A 976 -35.71 55.23 22.90
CA VAL A 976 -36.92 56.02 22.77
C VAL A 976 -37.09 56.29 21.29
N THR A 977 -38.10 55.70 20.70
CA THR A 977 -38.49 55.96 19.32
C THR A 977 -39.68 56.89 19.32
N ILE A 978 -39.45 58.09 18.81
CA ILE A 978 -40.52 59.00 18.43
C ILE A 978 -40.66 58.90 16.93
N ASP A 979 -41.74 58.26 16.51
CA ASP A 979 -41.97 57.93 15.12
C ASP A 979 -43.47 57.95 14.81
N GLY A 980 -43.79 58.14 13.54
CA GLY A 980 -45.18 58.22 13.09
C GLY A 980 -45.95 59.42 13.64
N VAL A 981 -45.28 60.33 14.34
CA VAL A 981 -45.85 61.63 14.71
C VAL A 981 -45.97 62.43 13.44
N ARG A 982 -47.20 62.82 13.16
CA ARG A 982 -47.54 63.60 11.99
C ARG A 982 -47.98 64.95 12.47
N ASP A 983 -47.69 65.97 11.68
CA ASP A 983 -48.49 67.18 11.75
C ASP A 983 -49.93 66.87 11.30
N LYS A 984 -50.83 67.84 11.41
CA LYS A 984 -52.19 67.75 10.86
C LYS A 984 -52.23 67.57 9.32
N VAL A 985 -51.10 67.76 8.61
CA VAL A 985 -50.96 67.70 7.14
C VAL A 985 -50.47 66.32 6.66
N GLY A 986 -50.03 65.44 7.57
CA GLY A 986 -49.51 64.12 7.26
C GLY A 986 -48.00 64.09 7.00
N ASN A 987 -47.33 65.24 7.07
CA ASN A 987 -45.88 65.28 7.04
C ASN A 987 -45.37 64.61 8.31
N THR A 988 -44.52 63.61 8.11
CA THR A 988 -43.96 62.88 9.24
C THR A 988 -42.89 63.76 9.85
N ILE A 989 -43.02 64.04 11.15
CA ILE A 989 -41.90 64.61 11.89
C ILE A 989 -40.73 63.64 11.74
N SER A 990 -39.56 64.19 11.41
CA SER A 990 -38.35 63.40 11.25
C SER A 990 -38.20 62.48 12.45
N LYS A 991 -38.21 61.17 12.20
CA LYS A 991 -38.06 60.14 13.23
C LYS A 991 -36.94 60.54 14.17
N TYR A 992 -37.27 60.63 15.44
CA TYR A 992 -36.30 60.95 16.46
C TYR A 992 -36.08 59.71 17.29
N ILE A 993 -34.84 59.23 17.23
CA ILE A 993 -34.41 58.11 18.04
C ILE A 993 -33.39 58.69 18.99
N THR A 994 -33.65 58.54 20.28
CA THR A 994 -32.63 58.69 21.30
C THR A 994 -32.56 57.39 22.08
N SER A 995 -31.51 57.24 22.86
CA SER A 995 -31.34 56.10 23.73
C SER A 995 -30.87 56.56 25.07
N PHE A 996 -31.27 55.82 26.09
CA PHE A 996 -30.70 55.91 27.42
C PHE A 996 -30.30 54.51 27.85
N LYS A 997 -29.33 54.39 28.75
CA LYS A 997 -28.94 53.11 29.32
C LYS A 997 -29.41 53.08 30.76
N THR A 998 -30.03 51.99 31.19
CA THR A 998 -30.22 51.72 32.62
C THR A 998 -28.93 51.19 33.24
N VAL A 999 -28.75 51.38 34.54
CA VAL A 999 -27.60 50.88 35.31
C VAL A 999 -27.48 49.35 35.22
N SER A 1000 -26.28 48.77 34.98
CA SER A 1000 -26.01 47.31 34.76
C SER A 1000 -26.47 46.36 35.87
N ALA A 1001 -26.85 45.12 35.49
CA ALA A 1001 -26.99 44.01 36.44
C ALA A 1001 -25.62 43.47 36.87
N ASN A 1002 -25.52 42.89 38.06
CA ASN A 1002 -24.27 42.32 38.55
C ASN A 1002 -23.97 40.92 37.96
N PRO A 1003 -22.70 40.59 37.65
CA PRO A 1003 -22.25 39.24 37.31
C PRO A 1003 -22.54 38.17 38.37
N THR A 1004 -22.65 36.90 37.95
CA THR A 1004 -22.85 35.72 38.82
C THR A 1004 -21.78 34.65 38.56
N LEU A 1005 -21.62 33.67 39.47
CA LEU A 1005 -20.73 32.51 39.28
C LEU A 1005 -21.44 31.42 38.44
N SER A 1006 -20.81 30.95 37.36
CA SER A 1006 -21.39 29.97 36.42
C SER A 1006 -21.00 28.52 36.69
N SER A 1007 -19.71 28.23 36.93
CA SER A 1007 -19.26 26.85 37.18
C SER A 1007 -17.92 26.78 37.92
N ILE A 1008 -17.67 25.64 38.58
CA ILE A 1008 -16.37 25.24 39.15
C ILE A 1008 -16.12 23.78 38.72
N SER A 1009 -14.93 23.47 38.17
CA SER A 1009 -14.60 22.16 37.59
C SER A 1009 -14.44 21.01 38.60
N ILE A 1010 -14.50 21.33 39.89
CA ILE A 1010 -14.53 20.37 41.00
C ILE A 1010 -15.94 20.44 41.59
N ALA A 1011 -16.60 19.30 41.70
CA ALA A 1011 -17.87 19.19 42.39
C ALA A 1011 -17.67 19.36 43.90
N ASP A 1012 -18.63 20.00 44.57
CA ASP A 1012 -18.60 20.09 46.03
C ASP A 1012 -18.68 18.69 46.67
N GLY A 1013 -17.76 18.40 47.58
CA GLY A 1013 -17.60 17.09 48.22
C GLY A 1013 -16.83 16.05 47.39
N ALA A 1014 -16.12 16.42 46.32
CA ALA A 1014 -15.34 15.46 45.51
C ALA A 1014 -14.23 14.77 46.33
N VAL A 1015 -14.05 13.46 46.15
CA VAL A 1015 -13.00 12.65 46.82
C VAL A 1015 -12.00 12.10 45.81
N ASN A 1016 -10.81 11.66 46.29
CA ASN A 1016 -9.74 11.09 45.46
C ASN A 1016 -9.32 12.00 44.28
N VAL A 1017 -9.25 13.31 44.51
CA VAL A 1017 -8.80 14.27 43.51
C VAL A 1017 -7.30 14.11 43.28
N ASP A 1018 -6.89 14.01 42.01
CA ASP A 1018 -5.49 13.94 41.60
C ASP A 1018 -4.70 15.14 42.16
N ARG A 1019 -3.55 14.87 42.79
CA ARG A 1019 -2.69 15.87 43.46
C ARG A 1019 -2.09 16.89 42.49
N SER A 1020 -2.22 16.68 41.17
CA SER A 1020 -1.78 17.54 40.08
C SER A 1020 -2.94 18.15 39.24
N LYS A 1021 -4.21 17.93 39.62
CA LYS A 1021 -5.39 18.31 38.82
C LYS A 1021 -5.56 19.83 38.66
N THR A 1022 -5.65 20.32 37.43
CA THR A 1022 -6.01 21.72 37.13
C THR A 1022 -7.48 22.03 37.50
N ILE A 1023 -7.74 23.17 38.17
CA ILE A 1023 -9.09 23.64 38.57
C ILE A 1023 -9.52 24.82 37.70
N THR A 1024 -10.75 24.82 37.17
CA THR A 1024 -11.33 25.89 36.33
C THR A 1024 -12.56 26.51 36.99
N ILE A 1025 -12.69 27.85 36.94
CA ILE A 1025 -13.79 28.67 37.48
C ILE A 1025 -14.36 29.51 36.34
N GLU A 1026 -15.69 29.54 36.19
CA GLU A 1026 -16.39 30.30 35.14
C GLU A 1026 -17.42 31.27 35.73
N PHE A 1027 -17.52 32.49 35.19
CA PHE A 1027 -18.47 33.54 35.56
C PHE A 1027 -19.45 33.84 34.43
N SER A 1028 -20.64 34.36 34.77
CA SER A 1028 -21.69 34.66 33.79
C SER A 1028 -21.38 35.89 32.94
N ASP A 1029 -20.47 36.75 33.41
CA ASP A 1029 -19.94 37.90 32.69
C ASP A 1029 -18.54 38.22 33.20
N SER A 1030 -17.89 39.23 32.63
CA SER A 1030 -16.55 39.68 33.02
C SER A 1030 -16.53 40.04 34.52
N VAL A 1031 -15.75 39.29 35.30
CA VAL A 1031 -15.47 39.60 36.70
C VAL A 1031 -13.98 39.93 36.82
N PRO A 1032 -13.56 41.16 36.52
CA PRO A 1032 -12.17 41.56 36.71
C PRO A 1032 -11.81 41.52 38.20
N ASN A 1033 -10.64 40.96 38.51
CA ASN A 1033 -10.10 40.83 39.86
C ASN A 1033 -11.09 40.16 40.84
N PRO A 1034 -11.50 38.90 40.61
CA PRO A 1034 -12.21 38.13 41.61
C PRO A 1034 -11.24 37.70 42.71
N THR A 1035 -11.74 37.57 43.93
CA THR A 1035 -10.96 36.98 45.03
C THR A 1035 -11.11 35.46 44.95
N ILE A 1036 -10.04 34.74 44.60
CA ILE A 1036 -10.02 33.27 44.52
C ILE A 1036 -8.96 32.74 45.48
N THR A 1037 -9.38 31.93 46.45
CA THR A 1037 -8.49 31.36 47.47
C THR A 1037 -8.65 29.85 47.56
N LEU A 1038 -7.54 29.15 47.73
CA LEU A 1038 -7.50 27.72 48.05
C LEU A 1038 -6.95 27.56 49.47
N LYS A 1039 -7.71 26.90 50.35
CA LYS A 1039 -7.33 26.64 51.74
C LYS A 1039 -7.45 25.16 52.04
N LYS A 1040 -6.68 24.67 53.00
CA LYS A 1040 -6.92 23.37 53.62
C LYS A 1040 -8.09 23.47 54.61
N ALA A 1041 -8.65 22.34 55.02
CA ALA A 1041 -9.72 22.28 56.03
C ALA A 1041 -9.32 22.88 57.40
N ASP A 1042 -8.02 22.98 57.70
CA ASP A 1042 -7.48 23.63 58.89
C ASP A 1042 -7.41 25.17 58.77
N GLY A 1043 -7.86 25.74 57.64
CA GLY A 1043 -7.84 27.18 57.37
C GLY A 1043 -6.53 27.69 56.75
N THR A 1044 -5.52 26.83 56.59
CA THR A 1044 -4.22 27.22 56.02
C THR A 1044 -4.34 27.49 54.53
N SER A 1045 -3.96 28.68 54.09
CA SER A 1045 -3.92 29.04 52.67
C SER A 1045 -2.88 28.19 51.92
N PHE A 1046 -3.29 27.54 50.84
CA PHE A 1046 -2.39 26.89 49.89
C PHE A 1046 -1.98 27.94 48.85
N THR A 1047 -0.72 28.39 48.82
CA THR A 1047 -0.29 29.54 47.99
C THR A 1047 0.55 29.17 46.77
N ASN A 1048 0.84 27.88 46.56
CA ASN A 1048 1.71 27.41 45.48
C ASN A 1048 0.97 27.15 44.16
N TYR A 1049 0.26 28.16 43.71
CA TYR A 1049 -0.41 28.16 42.43
C TYR A 1049 -0.37 29.54 41.79
N THR A 1050 -0.45 29.56 40.47
CA THR A 1050 -0.72 30.76 39.68
C THR A 1050 -2.17 30.74 39.25
N LEU A 1051 -2.85 31.88 39.42
CA LEU A 1051 -4.17 32.09 38.86
C LEU A 1051 -4.04 32.60 37.42
N VAL A 1052 -4.52 31.82 36.47
CA VAL A 1052 -4.45 32.14 35.04
C VAL A 1052 -5.82 32.56 34.56
N ASN A 1053 -5.93 33.78 34.04
CA ASN A 1053 -7.10 34.20 33.29
C ASN A 1053 -7.05 33.57 31.89
N VAL A 1054 -7.98 32.66 31.60
CA VAL A 1054 -7.94 31.79 30.41
C VAL A 1054 -8.48 32.50 29.17
N ASN A 1055 -9.26 33.57 29.36
CA ASN A 1055 -9.72 34.46 28.32
C ASN A 1055 -9.35 35.90 28.67
N ASN A 1056 -9.05 36.74 27.68
CA ASN A 1056 -8.92 38.19 27.91
C ASN A 1056 -10.26 38.86 28.30
N GLU A 1057 -11.28 38.08 28.65
CA GLU A 1057 -12.64 38.49 28.96
C GLU A 1057 -12.94 38.48 30.47
N ASN A 1058 -12.02 38.02 31.34
CA ASN A 1058 -12.23 37.82 32.80
C ASN A 1058 -13.46 36.94 33.13
N LYS A 1059 -13.80 36.00 32.24
CA LYS A 1059 -14.92 35.07 32.44
C LYS A 1059 -14.44 33.71 32.94
N THR A 1060 -13.18 33.35 32.71
CA THR A 1060 -12.66 32.02 33.04
C THR A 1060 -11.30 32.12 33.71
N TYR A 1061 -11.17 31.52 34.90
CA TYR A 1061 -9.93 31.45 35.66
C TYR A 1061 -9.49 30.00 35.88
N LYS A 1062 -8.19 29.73 35.83
CA LYS A 1062 -7.57 28.44 36.13
C LYS A 1062 -6.58 28.53 37.28
N ILE A 1063 -6.59 27.55 38.16
CA ILE A 1063 -5.55 27.33 39.17
C ILE A 1063 -4.51 26.38 38.57
N VAL A 1064 -3.30 26.89 38.37
CA VAL A 1064 -2.15 26.14 37.85
C VAL A 1064 -1.11 26.00 38.94
N PHE A 1065 -0.83 24.79 39.40
CA PHE A 1065 0.17 24.55 40.45
C PHE A 1065 1.58 24.89 39.97
N HIS A 1066 2.41 25.45 40.85
CA HIS A 1066 3.82 25.67 40.55
C HIS A 1066 4.52 24.33 40.25
N LYS A 1067 5.49 24.35 39.34
CA LYS A 1067 6.24 23.15 38.93
C LYS A 1067 6.81 22.41 40.15
N GLY A 1068 6.55 21.10 40.25
CA GLY A 1068 7.01 20.26 41.36
C GLY A 1068 6.16 20.37 42.64
N VAL A 1069 5.14 21.24 42.67
CA VAL A 1069 4.21 21.32 43.79
C VAL A 1069 2.94 20.54 43.45
N THR A 1070 2.56 19.65 44.37
CA THR A 1070 1.31 18.92 44.33
C THR A 1070 0.48 19.28 45.55
N LEU A 1071 -0.81 19.04 45.50
CA LEU A 1071 -1.64 19.06 46.70
C LEU A 1071 -1.21 17.94 47.65
N ASP A 1072 -1.38 18.16 48.95
CA ASP A 1072 -1.06 17.19 49.99
C ASP A 1072 -1.92 15.96 49.84
N GLU A 1073 -1.40 14.80 50.19
CA GLU A 1073 -2.11 13.52 50.17
C GLU A 1073 -3.29 13.53 51.15
N PHE A 1074 -4.43 12.93 50.79
CA PHE A 1074 -5.60 12.74 51.67
C PHE A 1074 -6.07 14.00 52.42
N THR A 1075 -5.86 15.16 51.82
CA THR A 1075 -6.10 16.44 52.46
C THR A 1075 -7.37 17.06 51.91
N GLN A 1076 -8.25 17.52 52.81
CA GLN A 1076 -9.44 18.26 52.44
C GLN A 1076 -9.08 19.73 52.16
N TYR A 1077 -9.55 20.23 51.03
CA TYR A 1077 -9.37 21.60 50.56
C TYR A 1077 -10.73 22.31 50.41
N GLU A 1078 -10.72 23.63 50.62
CA GLU A 1078 -11.80 24.57 50.36
C GLU A 1078 -11.34 25.57 49.28
N LEU A 1079 -12.08 25.65 48.19
CA LEU A 1079 -11.95 26.69 47.18
C LEU A 1079 -13.05 27.74 47.42
N ALA A 1080 -12.66 28.99 47.62
CA ALA A 1080 -13.59 30.12 47.79
C ALA A 1080 -13.41 31.16 46.68
N VAL A 1081 -14.54 31.66 46.17
CA VAL A 1081 -14.63 32.66 45.09
C VAL A 1081 -15.53 33.81 45.55
N SER A 1082 -15.06 35.07 45.51
CA SER A 1082 -15.86 36.23 45.90
C SER A 1082 -15.62 37.53 45.10
N LYS A 1083 -16.66 38.40 45.04
CA LYS A 1083 -16.64 39.74 44.41
C LYS A 1083 -17.76 40.64 44.95
N ASP A 1084 -17.41 41.87 45.38
CA ASP A 1084 -18.33 42.96 45.76
C ASP A 1084 -18.60 43.89 44.55
N PHE A 1085 -19.86 44.24 44.31
CA PHE A 1085 -20.32 45.07 43.19
C PHE A 1085 -20.85 46.47 43.56
N GLN A 1086 -20.87 46.87 44.85
CA GLN A 1086 -21.36 48.16 45.37
C GLN A 1086 -22.86 48.46 45.15
N THR A 1087 -23.50 47.88 44.13
CA THR A 1087 -24.93 47.97 43.83
C THR A 1087 -25.43 46.62 43.32
N GLY A 1088 -26.30 45.90 44.05
CA GLY A 1088 -26.87 44.60 43.66
C GLY A 1088 -26.33 43.40 44.46
N THR A 1089 -26.45 42.17 43.94
CA THR A 1089 -26.00 40.94 44.62
C THR A 1089 -24.50 40.68 44.39
N ASP A 1090 -23.77 40.35 45.45
CA ASP A 1090 -22.34 40.00 45.42
C ASP A 1090 -22.13 38.52 45.07
N ILE A 1091 -20.92 38.16 44.59
CA ILE A 1091 -20.50 36.77 44.45
C ILE A 1091 -19.86 36.33 45.77
N ASP A 1092 -20.37 35.25 46.35
CA ASP A 1092 -19.79 34.53 47.49
C ASP A 1092 -20.10 33.04 47.34
N SER A 1093 -19.10 32.22 47.00
CA SER A 1093 -19.28 30.79 46.73
C SER A 1093 -18.09 29.95 47.20
N LYS A 1094 -18.37 28.73 47.66
CA LYS A 1094 -17.38 27.81 48.25
C LYS A 1094 -17.61 26.37 47.77
N VAL A 1095 -16.53 25.62 47.59
CA VAL A 1095 -16.53 24.21 47.17
C VAL A 1095 -15.45 23.45 47.95
N THR A 1096 -15.76 22.25 48.42
CA THR A 1096 -14.86 21.38 49.19
C THR A 1096 -14.45 20.12 48.41
N PHE A 1097 -13.22 19.61 48.59
CA PHE A 1097 -12.74 18.36 47.97
C PHE A 1097 -11.58 17.68 48.72
N ILE A 1098 -11.29 16.39 48.47
CA ILE A 1098 -10.24 15.57 49.13
C ILE A 1098 -9.31 14.92 48.09
N THR A 1099 -7.99 14.95 48.30
CA THR A 1099 -6.94 14.41 47.40
C THR A 1099 -6.57 12.93 47.61
N GLY A 1100 -5.92 12.28 46.63
CA GLY A 1100 -5.42 10.88 46.66
C GLY A 1100 -3.89 10.69 46.82
N SER A 1101 -3.33 9.49 46.56
CA SER A 1101 -1.97 9.07 47.00
C SER A 1101 -0.70 9.47 46.20
N VAL A 1102 -0.51 9.17 44.90
CA VAL A 1102 0.86 9.03 44.31
C VAL A 1102 1.19 9.90 43.08
N ALA A 1103 2.48 10.25 42.91
CA ALA A 1103 3.18 10.78 41.70
C ALA A 1103 4.60 10.11 41.57
N THR A 1104 5.09 9.59 40.41
CA THR A 1104 6.30 8.66 40.30
C THR A 1104 7.31 8.95 39.12
N ASP A 1105 8.63 8.60 39.26
CA ASP A 1105 9.86 8.89 38.40
C ASP A 1105 10.37 7.68 37.52
N GLU A 1106 11.10 7.93 36.40
CA GLU A 1106 11.33 6.99 35.26
C GLU A 1106 12.78 6.89 34.64
N VAL A 1107 13.89 7.37 35.25
CA VAL A 1107 15.25 7.41 34.61
C VAL A 1107 16.18 6.22 34.96
N LYS A 1108 17.00 5.71 34.02
CA LYS A 1108 17.91 4.53 34.16
C LYS A 1108 19.42 4.86 34.26
N PRO A 1109 20.26 4.01 34.89
CA PRO A 1109 21.73 4.17 34.93
C PRO A 1109 22.40 4.01 33.56
N ALA A 1110 23.30 4.93 33.21
CA ALA A 1110 24.00 4.99 31.91
C ALA A 1110 25.54 4.82 32.04
N LEU A 1111 26.18 4.15 31.08
CA LEU A 1111 27.63 4.01 31.00
C LEU A 1111 28.29 5.33 30.58
N VAL A 1112 29.24 5.84 31.37
CA VAL A 1112 29.93 7.12 31.14
C VAL A 1112 31.43 6.96 30.81
N GLY A 1113 32.03 5.78 31.01
CA GLY A 1113 33.44 5.56 30.68
C GLY A 1113 33.90 4.10 30.67
N VAL A 1114 34.93 3.81 29.88
CA VAL A 1114 35.68 2.54 29.82
C VAL A 1114 37.17 2.83 30.01
N GLY A 1115 37.86 2.02 30.81
CA GLY A 1115 39.26 2.28 31.16
C GLY A 1115 39.94 1.13 31.91
N SER A 1116 41.06 1.44 32.55
CA SER A 1116 41.83 0.53 33.40
C SER A 1116 41.63 0.86 34.88
N TRP A 1117 41.74 -0.15 35.74
CA TRP A 1117 41.79 0.03 37.20
C TRP A 1117 43.17 -0.35 37.74
N ASN A 1118 43.84 0.59 38.42
CA ASN A 1118 45.20 0.38 38.97
C ASN A 1118 45.23 -0.08 40.44
N GLY A 1119 44.08 -0.42 41.03
CA GLY A 1119 43.94 -0.73 42.46
C GLY A 1119 43.55 0.46 43.34
N THR A 1120 43.61 1.69 42.81
CA THR A 1120 43.36 2.92 43.57
C THR A 1120 42.52 3.94 42.80
N SER A 1121 42.63 3.99 41.47
CA SER A 1121 41.92 4.94 40.63
C SER A 1121 41.54 4.38 39.26
N TYR A 1122 40.46 4.92 38.72
CA TYR A 1122 40.00 4.70 37.35
C TYR A 1122 40.82 5.58 36.38
N THR A 1123 41.32 4.97 35.30
CA THR A 1123 41.99 5.68 34.21
C THR A 1123 41.24 5.41 32.91
N GLN A 1124 40.59 6.44 32.34
CA GLN A 1124 39.85 6.32 31.09
C GLN A 1124 40.80 6.08 29.90
N ASP A 1125 40.46 5.15 29.00
CA ASP A 1125 41.22 4.95 27.77
C ASP A 1125 41.05 6.15 26.83
N ALA A 1126 42.14 6.61 26.21
CA ALA A 1126 42.15 7.72 25.24
C ALA A 1126 41.29 7.43 23.99
N ALA A 1127 41.07 6.15 23.69
CA ALA A 1127 40.08 5.69 22.74
C ALA A 1127 39.13 4.78 23.51
N ALA A 1128 37.84 5.10 23.54
CA ALA A 1128 36.79 4.22 24.07
C ALA A 1128 36.59 3.00 23.16
N THR A 1129 37.65 2.22 22.93
CA THR A 1129 37.68 1.10 22.03
C THR A 1129 37.02 -0.09 22.70
N ARG A 1130 35.88 -0.49 22.14
CA ARG A 1130 35.24 -1.79 22.42
C ARG A 1130 36.06 -2.98 21.88
N LEU A 1131 37.34 -2.78 21.57
CA LEU A 1131 38.32 -3.78 21.16
C LEU A 1131 39.59 -3.57 21.99
N ARG A 1132 39.92 -4.52 22.88
CA ARG A 1132 41.26 -4.63 23.50
C ARG A 1132 42.05 -5.77 22.87
N SER A 1133 43.37 -5.72 22.93
CA SER A 1133 44.14 -6.91 22.56
C SER A 1133 43.98 -7.99 23.65
N VAL A 1134 44.12 -9.27 23.28
CA VAL A 1134 44.18 -10.37 24.27
C VAL A 1134 45.28 -10.10 25.31
N ALA A 1135 46.41 -9.53 24.88
CA ALA A 1135 47.49 -9.17 25.78
C ALA A 1135 47.08 -8.09 26.80
N ASP A 1136 46.42 -7.01 26.37
CA ASP A 1136 46.03 -5.91 27.25
C ASP A 1136 44.93 -6.32 28.24
N PHE A 1137 43.99 -7.16 27.80
CA PHE A 1137 42.90 -7.65 28.66
C PHE A 1137 43.39 -8.59 29.76
N VAL A 1138 44.45 -9.36 29.48
CA VAL A 1138 45.05 -10.29 30.46
C VAL A 1138 46.03 -9.56 31.38
N ALA A 1139 46.61 -8.43 30.94
CA ALA A 1139 47.59 -7.66 31.69
C ALA A 1139 47.00 -6.69 32.72
N GLU A 1140 45.84 -6.07 32.44
CA GLU A 1140 45.21 -5.06 33.31
C GLU A 1140 43.70 -5.30 33.52
N PRO A 1141 43.13 -5.02 34.71
CA PRO A 1141 41.70 -5.07 34.95
C PRO A 1141 40.92 -4.04 34.10
N VAL A 1142 39.75 -4.45 33.60
CA VAL A 1142 38.84 -3.57 32.83
C VAL A 1142 37.87 -2.87 33.78
N ALA A 1143 37.69 -1.56 33.62
CA ALA A 1143 36.79 -0.73 34.44
C ALA A 1143 35.69 -0.05 33.62
N LEU A 1144 34.46 -0.03 34.15
CA LEU A 1144 33.26 0.56 33.54
C LEU A 1144 32.57 1.52 34.52
N GLN A 1145 32.55 2.83 34.22
CA GLN A 1145 31.98 3.85 35.10
C GLN A 1145 30.53 4.20 34.71
N PHE A 1146 29.61 4.32 35.67
CA PHE A 1146 28.18 4.64 35.46
C PHE A 1146 27.78 6.04 35.93
N SER A 1147 26.63 6.54 35.45
CA SER A 1147 26.11 7.90 35.70
C SER A 1147 25.52 8.13 37.09
N GLU A 1148 25.31 7.05 37.84
CA GLU A 1148 24.69 6.99 39.17
C GLU A 1148 25.18 5.74 39.92
N GLY A 1149 24.68 5.54 41.14
CA GLY A 1149 24.97 4.35 41.94
C GLY A 1149 24.39 3.08 41.31
N ILE A 1150 25.12 1.98 41.43
CA ILE A 1150 24.81 0.69 40.79
C ILE A 1150 24.63 -0.43 41.82
N ASP A 1151 23.60 -1.22 41.62
CA ASP A 1151 23.40 -2.52 42.24
C ASP A 1151 23.78 -3.63 41.24
N LEU A 1152 24.74 -4.46 41.62
CA LEU A 1152 25.25 -5.60 40.83
C LEU A 1152 24.52 -6.92 41.11
N THR A 1153 23.48 -6.89 41.95
CA THR A 1153 22.63 -8.04 42.24
C THR A 1153 21.96 -8.50 40.97
N ASN A 1154 22.30 -9.71 40.52
CA ASN A 1154 21.92 -10.34 39.24
C ASN A 1154 22.66 -9.83 38.00
N ALA A 1155 23.67 -8.96 38.13
CA ALA A 1155 24.50 -8.63 36.98
C ALA A 1155 25.32 -9.86 36.50
N THR A 1156 25.68 -9.94 35.22
CA THR A 1156 26.46 -11.05 34.65
C THR A 1156 27.58 -10.54 33.77
N VAL A 1157 28.73 -11.22 33.79
CA VAL A 1157 29.86 -10.97 32.89
C VAL A 1157 30.21 -12.29 32.18
N THR A 1158 30.13 -12.33 30.84
CA THR A 1158 30.37 -13.55 30.06
C THR A 1158 31.41 -13.35 28.97
N VAL A 1159 32.40 -14.23 28.85
CA VAL A 1159 33.40 -14.27 27.75
C VAL A 1159 33.08 -15.42 26.80
N THR A 1160 32.95 -15.15 25.51
CA THR A 1160 32.64 -16.17 24.49
C THR A 1160 33.63 -16.11 23.34
N ASN A 1161 34.24 -17.24 22.97
CA ASN A 1161 35.04 -17.33 21.76
C ASN A 1161 34.13 -17.26 20.53
N ILE A 1162 34.37 -16.29 19.65
CA ILE A 1162 33.49 -16.03 18.51
C ILE A 1162 33.57 -17.16 17.47
N THR A 1163 34.64 -17.96 17.49
CA THR A 1163 34.90 -19.01 16.49
C THR A 1163 34.17 -20.31 16.81
N ASP A 1164 33.96 -20.63 18.09
CA ASP A 1164 33.34 -21.89 18.52
C ASP A 1164 32.16 -21.71 19.48
N ASP A 1165 31.77 -20.45 19.77
CA ASP A 1165 30.68 -20.06 20.69
C ASP A 1165 30.81 -20.67 22.09
N LYS A 1166 32.03 -21.07 22.47
CA LYS A 1166 32.29 -21.61 23.79
C LYS A 1166 32.51 -20.48 24.78
N THR A 1167 31.72 -20.46 25.84
CA THR A 1167 31.96 -19.62 27.00
C THR A 1167 33.26 -20.07 27.67
N VAL A 1168 34.24 -19.18 27.76
CA VAL A 1168 35.62 -19.54 28.07
C VAL A 1168 35.87 -19.59 29.58
N GLU A 1169 35.29 -18.67 30.36
CA GLU A 1169 35.32 -18.71 31.83
C GLU A 1169 34.49 -17.57 32.45
N VAL A 1170 34.20 -17.68 33.75
CA VAL A 1170 33.53 -16.62 34.54
C VAL A 1170 34.58 -15.67 35.08
N ILE A 1171 34.50 -14.41 34.68
CA ILE A 1171 35.35 -13.31 35.17
C ILE A 1171 34.79 -12.80 36.50
N SER A 1172 35.64 -12.49 37.48
CA SER A 1172 35.16 -11.89 38.72
C SER A 1172 34.81 -10.42 38.50
N LYS A 1173 33.82 -9.93 39.27
CA LYS A 1173 33.30 -8.56 39.18
C LYS A 1173 33.10 -7.98 40.58
N GLU A 1174 33.33 -6.69 40.73
CA GLU A 1174 33.08 -5.94 41.96
C GLU A 1174 32.66 -4.50 41.64
N SER A 1175 31.81 -3.91 42.48
CA SER A 1175 31.57 -2.46 42.43
C SER A 1175 32.59 -1.78 43.30
N VAL A 1176 33.21 -0.75 42.76
CA VAL A 1176 34.20 0.07 43.44
C VAL A 1176 33.80 1.52 43.29
N ASP A 1177 33.77 2.20 44.42
CA ASP A 1177 33.62 3.64 44.44
C ASP A 1177 34.93 4.28 43.95
N ALA A 1178 34.98 4.55 42.65
CA ALA A 1178 36.17 5.06 41.97
C ALA A 1178 36.43 6.54 42.28
N ASP A 1179 35.48 7.22 42.95
CA ASP A 1179 35.60 8.61 43.33
C ASP A 1179 35.43 8.71 44.84
N HIS A 1180 36.55 8.61 45.57
CA HIS A 1180 36.61 8.83 47.03
C HIS A 1180 36.21 10.26 47.45
N ASP A 1181 35.64 11.07 46.55
CA ASP A 1181 35.16 12.40 46.80
C ASP A 1181 33.71 12.36 47.31
N ALA A 1182 33.53 12.78 48.55
CA ALA A 1182 32.26 12.76 49.28
C ALA A 1182 31.23 13.68 48.60
N GLY A 1183 30.54 13.18 47.56
CA GLY A 1183 29.48 13.90 46.86
C GLY A 1183 29.27 13.57 45.39
N ALA A 1184 30.08 12.69 44.78
CA ALA A 1184 30.03 12.42 43.34
C ALA A 1184 29.22 11.16 42.97
N THR A 1185 28.37 11.30 41.96
CA THR A 1185 27.27 10.42 41.57
C THR A 1185 27.69 9.27 40.65
N LYS A 1186 28.91 8.73 40.73
CA LYS A 1186 29.38 7.77 39.73
C LYS A 1186 30.03 6.56 40.38
N GLU A 1187 29.56 5.38 40.02
CA GLU A 1187 30.09 4.12 40.56
C GLU A 1187 30.74 3.29 39.43
N THR A 1188 31.78 2.51 39.76
CA THR A 1188 32.58 1.78 38.77
C THR A 1188 32.46 0.27 38.96
N LEU A 1189 32.17 -0.44 37.88
CA LEU A 1189 32.25 -1.89 37.80
C LEU A 1189 33.65 -2.30 37.35
N VAL A 1190 34.36 -3.09 38.15
CA VAL A 1190 35.70 -3.63 37.85
C VAL A 1190 35.60 -5.10 37.47
N ILE A 1191 36.29 -5.49 36.40
CA ILE A 1191 36.32 -6.84 35.81
C ILE A 1191 37.76 -7.38 35.91
N ASN A 1192 37.95 -8.43 36.73
CA ASN A 1192 39.26 -8.99 37.07
C ASN A 1192 39.46 -10.38 36.44
N THR A 1193 40.57 -10.60 35.73
CA THR A 1193 40.96 -11.92 35.23
C THR A 1193 41.51 -12.78 36.39
N VAL A 1194 40.83 -13.88 36.68
CA VAL A 1194 41.29 -14.88 37.66
C VAL A 1194 42.06 -16.00 36.93
N THR A 1195 43.17 -16.40 37.53
CA THR A 1195 44.28 -17.21 36.99
C THR A 1195 43.91 -18.65 36.56
N PRO A 1196 44.47 -19.20 35.46
CA PRO A 1196 44.84 -18.54 34.21
C PRO A 1196 43.74 -18.73 33.14
N LEU A 1197 43.06 -17.63 32.81
CA LEU A 1197 42.21 -17.53 31.63
C LEU A 1197 43.08 -17.65 30.37
N VAL A 1198 43.04 -18.80 29.68
CA VAL A 1198 43.83 -19.05 28.46
C VAL A 1198 43.05 -18.58 27.23
N LEU A 1199 43.45 -17.41 26.73
CA LEU A 1199 42.94 -16.83 25.49
C LEU A 1199 43.97 -17.02 24.36
N ASP A 1200 43.52 -17.47 23.20
CA ASP A 1200 44.32 -17.67 21.99
C ASP A 1200 44.40 -16.33 21.25
N ASN A 1201 45.62 -15.79 21.10
CA ASN A 1201 45.92 -14.53 20.41
C ASN A 1201 45.53 -14.55 18.90
N SER A 1202 45.14 -15.69 18.35
CA SER A 1202 44.58 -15.81 17.00
C SER A 1202 43.05 -15.78 16.96
N LYS A 1203 42.39 -15.68 18.11
CA LYS A 1203 40.93 -15.74 18.27
C LYS A 1203 40.40 -14.41 18.76
N THR A 1204 39.16 -14.14 18.38
CA THR A 1204 38.41 -13.00 18.89
C THR A 1204 37.40 -13.48 19.93
N TYR A 1205 37.31 -12.76 21.03
CA TYR A 1205 36.41 -13.05 22.15
C TYR A 1205 35.40 -11.92 22.33
N LYS A 1206 34.17 -12.26 22.71
CA LYS A 1206 33.08 -11.33 23.03
C LYS A 1206 32.85 -11.31 24.54
N ILE A 1207 32.87 -10.13 25.15
CA ILE A 1207 32.50 -9.90 26.55
C ILE A 1207 31.15 -9.19 26.62
N VAL A 1208 30.25 -9.70 27.46
CA VAL A 1208 28.93 -9.11 27.71
C VAL A 1208 28.75 -8.85 29.20
N VAL A 1209 28.34 -7.63 29.54
CA VAL A 1209 27.95 -7.18 30.88
C VAL A 1209 26.47 -6.78 30.86
N SER A 1210 25.65 -7.40 31.70
CA SER A 1210 24.21 -7.12 31.80
C SER A 1210 23.72 -7.14 33.24
N GLY A 1211 22.53 -6.57 33.51
CA GLY A 1211 21.87 -6.65 34.82
C GLY A 1211 22.39 -5.68 35.88
N VAL A 1212 23.11 -4.64 35.48
CA VAL A 1212 23.45 -3.50 36.34
C VAL A 1212 22.20 -2.63 36.49
N LYS A 1213 21.82 -2.21 37.70
CA LYS A 1213 20.59 -1.45 37.96
C LYS A 1213 20.82 -0.37 39.01
N ASP A 1214 19.91 0.58 39.16
CA ASP A 1214 19.95 1.58 40.23
C ASP A 1214 19.21 1.07 41.50
N ALA A 1215 19.09 1.95 42.50
CA ALA A 1215 18.33 1.67 43.72
C ALA A 1215 16.80 1.61 43.50
N ALA A 1216 16.28 2.18 42.41
CA ALA A 1216 14.86 2.18 42.03
C ALA A 1216 14.48 0.94 41.19
N GLY A 1217 15.46 0.12 40.78
CA GLY A 1217 15.27 -1.06 39.95
C GLY A 1217 15.33 -0.79 38.45
N ASN A 1218 15.65 0.43 38.01
CA ASN A 1218 15.84 0.73 36.59
C ASN A 1218 17.17 0.12 36.13
N VAL A 1219 17.11 -0.64 35.05
CA VAL A 1219 18.24 -1.46 34.56
C VAL A 1219 19.03 -0.68 33.52
N ALA A 1220 20.35 -0.66 33.67
CA ALA A 1220 21.28 -0.10 32.69
C ALA A 1220 21.25 -0.89 31.38
N ASP A 1221 21.63 -0.21 30.29
CA ASP A 1221 21.80 -0.87 29.00
C ASP A 1221 22.91 -1.94 29.06
N THR A 1222 22.73 -3.04 28.33
CA THR A 1222 23.72 -4.12 28.23
C THR A 1222 24.98 -3.63 27.51
N ILE A 1223 26.15 -3.92 28.08
CA ILE A 1223 27.45 -3.47 27.57
C ILE A 1223 28.15 -4.65 26.92
N THR A 1224 28.59 -4.49 25.67
CA THR A 1224 29.38 -5.47 24.93
C THR A 1224 30.70 -4.89 24.47
N PHE A 1225 31.78 -5.66 24.59
CA PHE A 1225 33.10 -5.34 24.01
C PHE A 1225 33.79 -6.63 23.54
N TYR A 1226 34.83 -6.46 22.73
CA TYR A 1226 35.54 -7.52 22.04
C TYR A 1226 37.02 -7.51 22.45
N ILE A 1227 37.64 -8.69 22.39
CA ILE A 1227 39.08 -8.87 22.61
C ILE A 1227 39.63 -9.58 21.38
N LYS A 1228 40.75 -9.12 20.82
CA LYS A 1228 41.37 -9.70 19.61
C LYS A 1228 42.85 -10.01 19.78
#